data_AF-A0A3N1AWC2-F1
#
_entry.id   AF-A0A3N1AWC2-F1
#
_cell.length_a   1.000
_cell.length_b   1.000
_cell.length_c   1.000
_cell.angle_alpha   90.00
_cell.angle_beta   90.00
_cell.angle_gamma   90.00
#
_symmetry.space_group_name_H-M   'P 1'
#
loop_
_entity.id
_entity.type
_entity.pdbx_description
1 polymer ?
#
loop_
_entity_poly.entity_id
_entity_poly.type
_entity_poly.pdbx_seq_one_letter_code
_entity_poly.pdbx_strand_id
1 'polypeptide(L)'
;MDHRTSRRHVVDMCRTMLDRGYLKATEGNVSVRVPGHRLYAVTPSNYDYDRMRIEDICLVDFDGTHVPDGTGGDLAPSIEAGMHANIYRQRPDVNAIVHTHQPYASALAFLRRPIPALTDEQVRFLGRAVAIVDYAPSGTGMLARNVQKKVASGDNAFIIANHGVVALGTDPDRAVFNMALLEKVSIAYLLALTSEAGKVYTIPTAIREIAYTKLRADEKRIAAQLTEAVPPVRVPADEQLPSADAVAAAIAAAGPPTADTTTGQTPGSESARLGYAITEYLDVDDTMRRLKALVAQPVRGLRHDAMLDVLGYFNDRCRASKEITDRAKRRIPGGVQHNLAFNYPFPLAIDAADGAHLTDRDGNTYIDFLQAGGPTILGSNYGPVNEQVAAVVKESGPVTGLFHEYELKLAEIIHRFLPHIEMYRSLGSGTEAVMAAVRGARAFTGRHMVIKVGGAYHGWSDTMVYGLRVPGTYRMNARGIPFGATANTRETFPHDLRALRRKLIENRARGGTAAVIVEPLGPESGTRPVPRDFNARVRALCDEFGALLIFDEVVTGFRVGLGGAAGYFGVTPDLTVFGKAVSGGYPMAGGVGGRAEVMAVFGAGLDGRGGTHIQVGGTLSANPLSCAAGYFAIAEMARTNAPVIAGRAGDRLTRGLQRLIDRYGLPYVAYNQGSIVHLECSGVMLLDMRNPIKLLRENKARKRLMEQMGAAYTAHGVVTLAGSRMYTSMADTDEVIDTALDRFDRVFAQVEGV
;
A
#
# COMPACT_ATOMS: atom_id res chain seq x y z
N MET A 1 -28.39 -18.35 -30.90
CA MET A 1 -28.49 -17.13 -31.72
C MET A 1 -27.28 -16.28 -31.41
N ASP A 2 -26.60 -15.71 -32.40
CA ASP A 2 -25.26 -15.12 -32.25
C ASP A 2 -25.30 -13.71 -31.64
N HIS A 3 -25.60 -13.62 -30.33
CA HIS A 3 -25.54 -12.37 -29.55
C HIS A 3 -24.09 -11.98 -29.19
N ARG A 4 -23.10 -12.78 -29.60
CA ARG A 4 -21.69 -12.65 -29.24
C ARG A 4 -21.09 -11.33 -29.74
N THR A 5 -21.55 -10.84 -30.89
CA THR A 5 -21.05 -9.59 -31.47
C THR A 5 -21.43 -8.37 -30.63
N SER A 6 -22.69 -8.23 -30.20
CA SER A 6 -23.09 -7.12 -29.32
C SER A 6 -22.40 -7.19 -27.96
N ARG A 7 -22.23 -8.40 -27.39
CA ARG A 7 -21.47 -8.60 -26.14
C ARG A 7 -20.01 -8.17 -26.27
N ARG A 8 -19.36 -8.57 -27.37
CA ARG A 8 -17.98 -8.16 -27.67
C ARG A 8 -17.86 -6.64 -27.80
N HIS A 9 -18.79 -5.99 -28.50
CA HIS A 9 -18.78 -4.53 -28.60
C HIS A 9 -18.90 -3.86 -27.22
N VAL A 10 -19.72 -4.38 -26.30
CA VAL A 10 -19.78 -3.85 -24.92
C VAL A 10 -18.41 -3.95 -24.24
N VAL A 11 -17.75 -5.11 -24.30
CA VAL A 11 -16.42 -5.32 -23.72
C VAL A 11 -15.37 -4.38 -24.34
N ASP A 12 -15.35 -4.28 -25.68
CA ASP A 12 -14.38 -3.45 -26.40
C ASP A 12 -14.58 -1.96 -26.10
N MET A 13 -15.84 -1.50 -25.99
CA MET A 13 -16.17 -0.15 -25.55
C MET A 13 -15.67 0.10 -24.12
N CYS A 14 -15.93 -0.81 -23.18
CA CYS A 14 -15.48 -0.70 -21.79
C CYS A 14 -13.95 -0.60 -21.70
N ARG A 15 -13.21 -1.49 -22.39
CA ARG A 15 -11.74 -1.46 -22.43
C ARG A 15 -11.20 -0.17 -23.05
N THR A 16 -11.76 0.25 -24.18
CA THR A 16 -11.37 1.50 -24.84
C THR A 16 -11.56 2.72 -23.93
N MET A 17 -12.64 2.74 -23.15
CA MET A 17 -12.90 3.83 -22.22
C MET A 17 -12.06 3.74 -20.94
N LEU A 18 -11.73 2.53 -20.47
CA LEU A 18 -10.81 2.29 -19.35
C LEU A 18 -9.39 2.77 -19.71
N ASP A 19 -8.87 2.36 -20.87
CA ASP A 19 -7.54 2.77 -21.37
C ASP A 19 -7.42 4.29 -21.56
N ARG A 20 -8.55 4.95 -21.87
CA ARG A 20 -8.61 6.41 -22.05
C ARG A 20 -8.93 7.17 -20.75
N GLY A 21 -9.09 6.47 -19.62
CA GLY A 21 -9.36 7.07 -18.31
C GLY A 21 -10.77 7.64 -18.13
N TYR A 22 -11.73 7.20 -18.95
CA TYR A 22 -13.14 7.66 -18.89
C TYR A 22 -14.04 6.76 -18.03
N LEU A 23 -13.60 5.55 -17.73
CA LEU A 23 -14.21 4.61 -16.78
C LEU A 23 -13.23 4.30 -15.64
N LYS A 24 -13.74 4.01 -14.44
CA LYS A 24 -12.95 3.53 -13.30
C LYS A 24 -13.72 2.42 -12.57
N ALA A 25 -13.06 1.27 -12.35
CA ALA A 25 -13.60 0.13 -11.62
C ALA A 25 -15.00 -0.31 -12.09
N THR A 26 -16.05 -0.05 -11.30
CA THR A 26 -17.44 -0.46 -11.58
C THR A 26 -18.36 0.73 -11.89
N GLU A 27 -17.82 1.93 -12.08
CA GLU A 27 -18.58 3.17 -12.23
C GLU A 27 -19.17 3.31 -13.63
N GLY A 28 -20.48 3.54 -13.73
CA GLY A 28 -21.19 3.65 -15.01
C GLY A 28 -21.72 2.32 -15.54
N ASN A 29 -22.18 2.31 -16.79
CA ASN A 29 -22.57 1.10 -17.53
C ASN A 29 -22.64 1.36 -19.04
N VAL A 30 -22.54 0.28 -19.81
CA VAL A 30 -22.51 0.33 -21.28
C VAL A 30 -23.48 -0.68 -21.83
N SER A 31 -24.17 -0.33 -22.92
CA SER A 31 -25.01 -1.29 -23.63
C SER A 31 -24.94 -1.12 -25.14
N VAL A 32 -25.20 -2.21 -25.85
CA VAL A 32 -25.29 -2.26 -27.31
C VAL A 32 -26.52 -3.07 -27.72
N ARG A 33 -27.34 -2.54 -28.62
CA ARG A 33 -28.52 -3.21 -29.18
C ARG A 33 -28.10 -4.51 -29.89
N VAL A 34 -28.94 -5.55 -29.80
CA VAL A 34 -28.75 -6.79 -30.57
C VAL A 34 -29.49 -6.65 -31.91
N PRO A 35 -28.79 -6.68 -33.06
CA PRO A 35 -29.42 -6.61 -34.38
C PRO A 35 -30.39 -7.77 -34.59
N GLY A 36 -31.54 -7.51 -35.22
CA GLY A 36 -32.58 -8.52 -35.49
C GLY A 36 -33.45 -8.92 -34.29
N HIS A 37 -33.15 -8.41 -33.08
CA HIS A 37 -33.81 -8.84 -31.85
C HIS A 37 -34.33 -7.65 -31.03
N ARG A 38 -35.37 -7.87 -30.22
CA ARG A 38 -35.86 -6.93 -29.20
C ARG A 38 -35.04 -7.03 -27.89
N LEU A 39 -33.71 -7.12 -28.03
CA LEU A 39 -32.76 -7.35 -26.94
C LEU A 39 -31.60 -6.35 -27.05
N TYR A 40 -30.94 -6.07 -25.94
CA TYR A 40 -29.64 -5.39 -25.90
C TYR A 40 -28.70 -6.10 -24.93
N ALA A 41 -27.41 -6.06 -25.24
CA ALA A 41 -26.34 -6.51 -24.37
C ALA A 41 -25.96 -5.35 -23.45
N VAL A 42 -25.79 -5.60 -22.15
CA VAL A 42 -25.46 -4.59 -21.15
C VAL A 42 -24.47 -5.13 -20.13
N THR A 43 -23.60 -4.24 -19.63
CA THR A 43 -22.65 -4.57 -18.58
C THR A 43 -23.37 -5.11 -17.33
N PRO A 44 -22.81 -6.14 -16.67
CA PRO A 44 -23.33 -6.65 -15.40
C PRO A 44 -23.21 -5.59 -14.29
N SER A 45 -24.05 -5.73 -13.26
CA SER A 45 -24.04 -4.84 -12.09
C SER A 45 -22.80 -5.08 -11.23
N ASN A 46 -22.16 -3.99 -10.77
CA ASN A 46 -21.04 -4.00 -9.83
C ASN A 46 -19.87 -4.94 -10.25
N TYR A 47 -19.53 -4.92 -11.54
CA TYR A 47 -18.50 -5.79 -12.11
C TYR A 47 -17.33 -4.97 -12.66
N ASP A 48 -16.12 -5.46 -12.43
CA ASP A 48 -14.88 -4.78 -12.84
C ASP A 48 -14.68 -4.89 -14.37
N TYR A 49 -14.60 -3.73 -15.04
CA TYR A 49 -14.39 -3.66 -16.49
C TYR A 49 -13.10 -4.32 -16.96
N ASP A 50 -12.05 -4.37 -16.13
CA ASP A 50 -10.75 -4.95 -16.50
C ASP A 50 -10.81 -6.49 -16.58
N ARG A 51 -11.70 -7.10 -15.79
CA ARG A 51 -11.86 -8.57 -15.72
C ARG A 51 -12.99 -9.10 -16.59
N MET A 52 -13.76 -8.21 -17.21
CA MET A 52 -14.98 -8.52 -17.94
C MET A 52 -14.69 -9.28 -19.24
N ARG A 53 -15.32 -10.44 -19.37
CA ARG A 53 -15.29 -11.30 -20.57
C ARG A 53 -16.59 -11.14 -21.36
N ILE A 54 -16.57 -11.62 -22.59
CA ILE A 54 -17.74 -11.54 -23.49
C ILE A 54 -18.93 -12.30 -22.88
N GLU A 55 -18.63 -13.42 -22.20
CA GLU A 55 -19.61 -14.30 -21.57
C GLU A 55 -20.27 -13.68 -20.33
N ASP A 56 -19.63 -12.66 -19.71
CA ASP A 56 -20.15 -11.98 -18.52
C ASP A 56 -21.22 -10.91 -18.85
N ILE A 57 -21.43 -10.61 -20.14
CA ILE A 57 -22.37 -9.57 -20.57
C ILE A 57 -23.81 -10.07 -20.55
N CYS A 58 -24.66 -9.38 -19.79
CA CYS A 58 -26.07 -9.71 -19.63
C CYS A 58 -26.89 -9.31 -20.87
N LEU A 59 -27.91 -10.10 -21.20
CA LEU A 59 -28.90 -9.75 -22.24
C LEU A 59 -30.19 -9.29 -21.57
N VAL A 60 -30.68 -8.11 -21.96
CA VAL A 60 -31.90 -7.53 -21.40
C VAL A 60 -32.86 -7.21 -22.53
N ASP A 61 -34.14 -7.52 -22.34
CA ASP A 61 -35.17 -7.13 -23.29
C ASP A 61 -35.53 -5.66 -23.17
N PHE A 62 -36.32 -5.17 -24.12
CA PHE A 62 -36.69 -3.76 -24.12
C PHE A 62 -37.61 -3.43 -22.96
N ASP A 63 -38.19 -4.42 -22.30
CA ASP A 63 -39.01 -4.30 -21.11
C ASP A 63 -38.18 -4.27 -19.81
N GLY A 64 -36.84 -4.23 -19.93
CA GLY A 64 -35.91 -4.15 -18.82
C GLY A 64 -35.69 -5.50 -18.13
N THR A 65 -36.25 -6.59 -18.66
CA THR A 65 -36.19 -7.92 -18.06
C THR A 65 -34.93 -8.65 -18.51
N HIS A 66 -34.21 -9.26 -17.57
CA HIS A 66 -33.06 -10.11 -17.87
C HIS A 66 -33.51 -11.35 -18.67
N VAL A 67 -32.82 -11.65 -19.77
CA VAL A 67 -33.10 -12.80 -20.65
C VAL A 67 -31.94 -13.79 -20.54
N PRO A 68 -32.09 -14.88 -19.77
CA PRO A 68 -31.04 -15.91 -19.64
C PRO A 68 -30.83 -16.65 -20.97
N ASP A 69 -29.57 -16.85 -21.37
CA ASP A 69 -29.21 -17.53 -22.63
C ASP A 69 -28.26 -18.73 -22.43
N GLY A 70 -28.08 -19.19 -21.19
CA GLY A 70 -27.36 -20.42 -20.85
C GLY A 70 -25.83 -20.33 -20.90
N THR A 71 -25.25 -19.15 -21.18
CA THR A 71 -23.80 -18.95 -21.13
C THR A 71 -23.34 -18.60 -19.70
N GLY A 72 -23.05 -19.62 -18.89
CA GLY A 72 -22.00 -19.63 -17.85
C GLY A 72 -21.92 -18.61 -16.71
N GLY A 73 -22.75 -17.56 -16.64
CA GLY A 73 -22.70 -16.58 -15.54
C GLY A 73 -24.09 -16.07 -15.16
N ASP A 74 -24.56 -16.43 -13.97
CA ASP A 74 -25.77 -15.86 -13.34
C ASP A 74 -25.51 -14.44 -12.83
N LEU A 75 -24.93 -13.58 -13.68
CA LEU A 75 -24.68 -12.18 -13.32
C LEU A 75 -25.96 -11.36 -13.53
N ALA A 76 -26.27 -10.52 -12.54
CA ALA A 76 -27.34 -9.55 -12.64
C ALA A 76 -26.96 -8.43 -13.62
N PRO A 77 -27.87 -8.00 -14.53
CA PRO A 77 -27.65 -6.83 -15.37
C PRO A 77 -27.53 -5.56 -14.52
N SER A 78 -26.93 -4.49 -15.07
CA SER A 78 -26.86 -3.18 -14.41
C SER A 78 -28.21 -2.75 -13.84
N ILE A 79 -28.20 -2.17 -12.63
CA ILE A 79 -29.40 -1.59 -12.00
C ILE A 79 -30.04 -0.46 -12.82
N GLU A 80 -29.28 0.14 -13.74
CA GLU A 80 -29.76 1.17 -14.66
C GLU A 80 -30.20 0.63 -16.03
N ALA A 81 -30.30 -0.69 -16.19
CA ALA A 81 -30.78 -1.30 -17.43
C ALA A 81 -32.15 -0.74 -17.84
N GLY A 82 -33.05 -0.45 -16.91
CA GLY A 82 -34.33 0.20 -17.20
C GLY A 82 -34.22 1.58 -17.86
N MET A 83 -33.17 2.37 -17.54
CA MET A 83 -32.89 3.62 -18.23
C MET A 83 -32.51 3.38 -19.69
N HIS A 84 -31.68 2.36 -19.96
CA HIS A 84 -31.22 2.01 -21.31
C HIS A 84 -32.37 1.51 -22.18
N ALA A 85 -33.22 0.65 -21.62
CA ALA A 85 -34.46 0.19 -22.23
C ALA A 85 -35.35 1.37 -22.69
N ASN A 86 -35.59 2.35 -21.81
CA ASN A 86 -36.41 3.51 -22.15
C ASN A 86 -35.79 4.39 -23.24
N ILE A 87 -34.46 4.56 -23.23
CA ILE A 87 -33.75 5.28 -24.29
C ILE A 87 -33.90 4.55 -25.64
N TYR A 88 -33.65 3.24 -25.69
CA TYR A 88 -33.74 2.46 -26.94
C TYR A 88 -35.15 2.42 -27.54
N ARG A 89 -36.19 2.50 -26.71
CA ARG A 89 -37.58 2.64 -27.16
C ARG A 89 -37.89 4.04 -27.69
N GLN A 90 -37.37 5.08 -27.04
CA GLN A 90 -37.59 6.46 -27.45
C GLN A 90 -36.80 6.84 -28.71
N ARG A 91 -35.60 6.26 -28.87
CA ARG A 91 -34.63 6.56 -29.94
C ARG A 91 -34.29 5.30 -30.73
N PRO A 92 -35.08 4.95 -31.76
CA PRO A 92 -34.81 3.76 -32.59
C PRO A 92 -33.52 3.87 -33.41
N ASP A 93 -33.01 5.08 -33.61
CA ASP A 93 -31.73 5.37 -34.27
C ASP A 93 -30.50 5.09 -33.39
N VAL A 94 -30.69 4.85 -32.08
CA VAL A 94 -29.61 4.57 -31.14
C VAL A 94 -29.37 3.05 -31.03
N ASN A 95 -28.10 2.66 -31.20
CA ASN A 95 -27.65 1.27 -31.09
C ASN A 95 -26.59 1.04 -30.01
N ALA A 96 -26.05 2.10 -29.41
CA ALA A 96 -25.15 1.99 -28.28
C ALA A 96 -25.36 3.15 -27.29
N ILE A 97 -25.24 2.86 -26.00
CA ILE A 97 -25.42 3.81 -24.90
C ILE A 97 -24.25 3.65 -23.93
N VAL A 98 -23.67 4.77 -23.54
CA VAL A 98 -22.61 4.87 -22.53
C VAL A 98 -23.10 5.77 -21.40
N HIS A 99 -23.15 5.24 -20.18
CA HIS A 99 -23.36 6.01 -18.95
C HIS A 99 -22.11 5.96 -18.08
N THR A 100 -21.58 7.12 -17.67
CA THR A 100 -20.33 7.22 -16.90
C THR A 100 -20.34 8.41 -15.96
N HIS A 101 -19.34 8.50 -15.07
CA HIS A 101 -19.16 9.57 -14.08
C HIS A 101 -17.85 10.34 -14.30
N GLN A 102 -17.64 10.84 -15.51
CA GLN A 102 -16.37 11.49 -15.86
C GLN A 102 -16.16 12.80 -15.08
N PRO A 103 -14.93 13.14 -14.66
CA PRO A 103 -14.68 14.24 -13.72
C PRO A 103 -15.23 15.60 -14.16
N TYR A 104 -15.01 16.00 -15.42
CA TYR A 104 -15.37 17.35 -15.87
C TYR A 104 -16.86 17.48 -16.17
N ALA A 105 -17.45 16.51 -16.86
CA ALA A 105 -18.89 16.54 -17.09
C ALA A 105 -19.69 16.37 -15.77
N SER A 106 -19.18 15.61 -14.81
CA SER A 106 -19.77 15.50 -13.46
C SER A 106 -19.67 16.81 -12.67
N ALA A 107 -18.58 17.58 -12.81
CA ALA A 107 -18.50 18.91 -12.21
C ALA A 107 -19.62 19.84 -12.71
N LEU A 108 -19.95 19.79 -14.01
CA LEU A 108 -21.10 20.52 -14.57
C LEU A 108 -22.44 19.98 -14.06
N ALA A 109 -22.53 18.67 -13.77
CA ALA A 109 -23.70 18.06 -13.14
C ALA A 109 -23.97 18.63 -11.74
N PHE A 110 -22.92 18.84 -10.93
CA PHE A 110 -23.02 19.46 -9.60
C PHE A 110 -23.41 20.93 -9.68
N LEU A 111 -22.88 21.64 -10.68
CA LEU A 111 -23.22 23.04 -10.95
C LEU A 111 -24.60 23.22 -11.59
N ARG A 112 -25.23 22.13 -12.05
CA ARG A 112 -26.49 22.14 -12.82
C ARG A 112 -26.42 23.09 -14.02
N ARG A 113 -25.25 23.15 -14.67
CA ARG A 113 -24.97 24.04 -15.80
C ARG A 113 -25.08 23.26 -17.11
N PRO A 114 -26.07 23.55 -17.98
CA PRO A 114 -26.10 22.97 -19.31
C PRO A 114 -24.95 23.52 -20.16
N ILE A 115 -24.45 22.73 -21.11
CA ILE A 115 -23.43 23.18 -22.07
C ILE A 115 -24.15 23.80 -23.27
N PRO A 116 -23.98 25.11 -23.54
CA PRO A 116 -24.58 25.74 -24.72
C PRO A 116 -23.85 25.31 -26.01
N ALA A 117 -24.30 25.76 -27.18
CA ALA A 117 -23.62 25.49 -28.44
C ALA A 117 -22.26 26.22 -28.52
N LEU A 118 -21.17 25.54 -28.19
CA LEU A 118 -19.81 26.11 -28.13
C LEU A 118 -19.04 25.94 -29.45
N THR A 119 -19.12 24.77 -30.07
CA THR A 119 -18.36 24.44 -31.30
C THR A 119 -19.24 23.71 -32.32
N ASP A 120 -18.90 23.84 -33.61
CA ASP A 120 -19.62 23.16 -34.70
C ASP A 120 -19.56 21.65 -34.52
N GLU A 121 -18.39 21.14 -34.09
CA GLU A 121 -18.16 19.74 -33.73
C GLU A 121 -19.11 19.27 -32.62
N GLN A 122 -19.24 20.03 -31.52
CA GLN A 122 -20.16 19.68 -30.43
C GLN A 122 -21.61 19.67 -30.91
N VAL A 123 -22.05 20.70 -31.65
CA VAL A 123 -23.43 20.76 -32.15
C VAL A 123 -23.71 19.61 -33.10
N ARG A 124 -22.74 19.28 -33.95
CA ARG A 124 -22.85 18.21 -34.94
C ARG A 124 -22.89 16.82 -34.32
N PHE A 125 -22.29 16.56 -33.16
CA PHE A 125 -22.21 15.19 -32.64
C PHE A 125 -22.99 14.98 -31.34
N LEU A 126 -23.01 15.97 -30.45
CA LEU A 126 -23.70 15.88 -29.16
C LEU A 126 -25.13 16.45 -29.22
N GLY A 127 -25.39 17.36 -30.16
CA GLY A 127 -26.70 18.01 -30.34
C GLY A 127 -26.69 19.49 -30.01
N ARG A 128 -27.87 20.14 -30.07
CA ARG A 128 -28.01 21.61 -30.03
C ARG A 128 -27.42 22.24 -28.77
N ALA A 129 -27.50 21.51 -27.67
CA ALA A 129 -26.91 21.81 -26.37
C ALA A 129 -26.81 20.49 -25.59
N VAL A 130 -25.96 20.45 -24.57
CA VAL A 130 -25.97 19.33 -23.61
C VAL A 130 -26.85 19.74 -22.43
N ALA A 131 -28.05 19.17 -22.38
CA ALA A 131 -29.04 19.51 -21.37
C ALA A 131 -28.73 18.83 -20.02
N ILE A 132 -29.20 19.48 -18.95
CA ILE A 132 -29.26 18.88 -17.61
C ILE A 132 -30.59 18.12 -17.46
N VAL A 133 -30.49 16.86 -17.04
CA VAL A 133 -31.59 16.00 -16.60
C VAL A 133 -31.74 16.18 -15.09
N ASP A 134 -32.97 16.34 -14.62
CA ASP A 134 -33.26 16.46 -13.19
C ASP A 134 -32.88 15.17 -12.45
N TYR A 135 -32.25 15.35 -11.29
CA TYR A 135 -31.81 14.25 -10.45
C TYR A 135 -32.99 13.39 -9.97
N ALA A 136 -32.80 12.08 -10.03
CA ALA A 136 -33.57 11.10 -9.28
C ALA A 136 -32.61 9.96 -8.92
N PRO A 137 -32.89 9.18 -7.86
CA PRO A 137 -32.00 8.10 -7.44
C PRO A 137 -31.76 7.06 -8.54
N SER A 138 -30.54 6.55 -8.63
CA SER A 138 -30.10 5.55 -9.60
C SER A 138 -30.92 4.27 -9.50
N GLY A 139 -31.16 3.63 -10.64
CA GLY A 139 -31.97 2.41 -10.70
C GLY A 139 -33.46 2.60 -10.38
N THR A 140 -33.97 3.84 -10.30
CA THR A 140 -35.41 4.09 -10.13
C THR A 140 -36.12 4.37 -11.45
N GLY A 141 -37.41 3.99 -11.54
CA GLY A 141 -38.24 4.33 -12.70
C GLY A 141 -38.40 5.85 -12.91
N MET A 142 -38.17 6.65 -11.87
CA MET A 142 -38.20 8.11 -11.92
C MET A 142 -37.03 8.68 -12.73
N LEU A 143 -35.81 8.20 -12.47
CA LEU A 143 -34.62 8.61 -13.23
C LEU A 143 -34.77 8.23 -14.70
N ALA A 144 -35.19 7.01 -14.98
CA ALA A 144 -35.40 6.52 -16.33
C ALA A 144 -36.39 7.40 -17.12
N ARG A 145 -37.48 7.86 -16.49
CA ARG A 145 -38.46 8.78 -17.11
C ARG A 145 -37.89 10.19 -17.33
N ASN A 146 -37.11 10.72 -16.39
CA ASN A 146 -36.48 12.04 -16.53
C ASN A 146 -35.51 12.07 -17.71
N VAL A 147 -34.69 11.02 -17.85
CA VAL A 147 -33.78 10.85 -18.98
C VAL A 147 -34.56 10.70 -20.30
N GLN A 148 -35.59 9.84 -20.34
CA GLN A 148 -36.42 9.62 -21.52
C GLN A 148 -37.02 10.93 -22.09
N LYS A 149 -37.55 11.80 -21.22
CA LYS A 149 -38.12 13.09 -21.63
C LYS A 149 -37.12 13.99 -22.34
N LYS A 150 -35.84 13.96 -21.92
CA LYS A 150 -34.79 14.78 -22.52
C LYS A 150 -34.24 14.17 -23.82
N VAL A 151 -34.05 12.85 -23.88
CA VAL A 151 -33.55 12.18 -25.10
C VAL A 151 -34.52 12.29 -26.29
N ALA A 152 -35.80 12.61 -26.05
CA ALA A 152 -36.78 12.92 -27.07
C ALA A 152 -36.47 14.20 -27.88
N SER A 153 -35.61 15.10 -27.38
CA SER A 153 -35.08 16.24 -28.17
C SER A 153 -34.28 15.76 -29.38
N GLY A 154 -33.77 14.53 -29.28
CA GLY A 154 -32.96 13.88 -30.26
C GLY A 154 -31.50 14.34 -30.25
N ASP A 155 -31.06 15.03 -29.20
CA ASP A 155 -29.63 15.22 -28.89
C ASP A 155 -29.00 13.89 -28.44
N ASN A 156 -27.67 13.81 -28.45
CA ASN A 156 -26.92 12.56 -28.24
C ASN A 156 -26.08 12.57 -26.96
N ALA A 157 -26.12 13.64 -26.17
CA ALA A 157 -25.45 13.68 -24.87
C ALA A 157 -26.25 14.48 -23.84
N PHE A 158 -26.27 14.00 -22.60
CA PHE A 158 -27.03 14.56 -21.50
C PHE A 158 -26.21 14.45 -20.21
N ILE A 159 -26.36 15.43 -19.33
CA ILE A 159 -25.76 15.42 -17.99
C ILE A 159 -26.90 15.24 -16.98
N ILE A 160 -26.78 14.28 -16.08
CA ILE A 160 -27.76 14.03 -15.01
C ILE A 160 -27.27 14.77 -13.76
N ALA A 161 -28.07 15.72 -13.26
CA ALA A 161 -27.72 16.51 -12.09
C ALA A 161 -27.34 15.60 -10.91
N ASN A 162 -26.25 15.91 -10.20
CA ASN A 162 -25.74 15.14 -9.06
C ASN A 162 -25.46 13.64 -9.30
N HIS A 163 -25.36 13.19 -10.56
CA HIS A 163 -25.16 11.78 -10.88
C HIS A 163 -24.00 11.56 -11.86
N GLY A 164 -24.29 11.43 -13.16
CA GLY A 164 -23.31 11.16 -14.21
C GLY A 164 -23.81 11.66 -15.57
N VAL A 165 -23.28 11.11 -16.65
CA VAL A 165 -23.61 11.52 -18.02
C VAL A 165 -24.13 10.37 -18.85
N VAL A 166 -24.92 10.66 -19.88
CA VAL A 166 -25.40 9.67 -20.83
C VAL A 166 -25.03 10.14 -22.23
N ALA A 167 -24.27 9.32 -22.95
CA ALA A 167 -23.91 9.52 -24.35
C ALA A 167 -24.50 8.41 -25.23
N LEU A 168 -25.11 8.82 -26.34
CA LEU A 168 -25.85 7.97 -27.27
C LEU A 168 -25.10 7.87 -28.60
N GLY A 169 -25.10 6.70 -29.22
CA GLY A 169 -24.49 6.50 -30.55
C GLY A 169 -25.37 5.69 -31.48
N THR A 170 -25.27 5.98 -32.78
CA THR A 170 -25.81 5.14 -33.87
C THR A 170 -25.13 3.78 -33.97
N ASP A 171 -23.95 3.65 -33.35
CA ASP A 171 -23.07 2.49 -33.33
C ASP A 171 -22.11 2.60 -32.11
N PRO A 172 -21.42 1.52 -31.72
CA PRO A 172 -20.48 1.50 -30.59
C PRO A 172 -19.40 2.59 -30.64
N ASP A 173 -18.74 2.77 -31.78
CA ASP A 173 -17.65 3.73 -31.94
C ASP A 173 -18.17 5.16 -31.78
N ARG A 174 -19.35 5.44 -32.32
CA ARG A 174 -20.01 6.75 -32.17
C ARG A 174 -20.36 7.06 -30.72
N ALA A 175 -20.82 6.08 -29.94
CA ALA A 175 -21.15 6.30 -28.54
C ALA A 175 -19.89 6.62 -27.70
N VAL A 176 -18.78 5.89 -27.93
CA VAL A 176 -17.49 6.18 -27.28
C VAL A 176 -16.95 7.56 -27.70
N PHE A 177 -17.06 7.89 -28.99
CA PHE A 177 -16.66 9.21 -29.51
C PHE A 177 -17.47 10.35 -28.88
N ASN A 178 -18.81 10.20 -28.82
CA ASN A 178 -19.68 11.22 -28.25
C ASN A 178 -19.41 11.43 -26.75
N MET A 179 -19.13 10.36 -26.00
CA MET A 179 -18.70 10.45 -24.61
C MET A 179 -17.36 11.19 -24.47
N ALA A 180 -16.35 10.84 -25.27
CA ALA A 180 -15.05 11.51 -25.24
C ALA A 180 -15.15 13.01 -25.62
N LEU A 181 -15.98 13.33 -26.60
CA LEU A 181 -16.25 14.71 -27.01
C LEU A 181 -17.00 15.48 -25.91
N LEU A 182 -17.94 14.85 -25.20
CA LEU A 182 -18.63 15.47 -24.06
C LEU A 182 -17.62 15.88 -22.98
N GLU A 183 -16.68 15.02 -22.63
CA GLU A 183 -15.67 15.33 -21.61
C GLU A 183 -14.73 16.45 -22.06
N LYS A 184 -14.26 16.41 -23.32
CA LYS A 184 -13.44 17.46 -23.94
C LYS A 184 -14.17 18.82 -23.93
N VAL A 185 -15.46 18.84 -24.24
CA VAL A 185 -16.23 20.09 -24.24
C VAL A 185 -16.50 20.56 -22.80
N SER A 186 -16.72 19.63 -21.87
CA SER A 186 -16.97 19.94 -20.45
C SER A 186 -15.78 20.64 -19.80
N ILE A 187 -14.55 20.13 -20.00
CA ILE A 187 -13.35 20.81 -19.49
C ILE A 187 -13.17 22.20 -20.11
N ALA A 188 -13.33 22.33 -21.44
CA ALA A 188 -13.21 23.62 -22.12
C ALA A 188 -14.24 24.64 -21.60
N TYR A 189 -15.48 24.20 -21.37
CA TYR A 189 -16.53 25.06 -20.82
C TYR A 189 -16.27 25.46 -19.37
N LEU A 190 -15.84 24.53 -18.52
CA LEU A 190 -15.47 24.82 -17.14
C LEU A 190 -14.32 25.84 -17.07
N LEU A 191 -13.27 25.64 -17.88
CA LEU A 191 -12.14 26.59 -17.95
C LEU A 191 -12.61 27.99 -18.38
N ALA A 192 -13.51 28.08 -19.36
CA ALA A 192 -14.07 29.36 -19.79
C ALA A 192 -14.91 30.02 -18.69
N LEU A 193 -15.71 29.25 -17.95
CA LEU A 193 -16.49 29.73 -16.80
C LEU A 193 -15.62 30.23 -15.65
N THR A 194 -14.43 29.65 -15.46
CA THR A 194 -13.48 30.03 -14.40
C THR A 194 -12.50 31.14 -14.81
N SER A 195 -12.54 31.60 -16.06
CA SER A 195 -11.71 32.72 -16.51
C SER A 195 -12.18 34.04 -15.88
N GLU A 196 -11.27 35.00 -15.65
CA GLU A 196 -11.59 36.30 -15.03
C GLU A 196 -12.72 37.06 -15.75
N ALA A 197 -12.86 36.85 -17.07
CA ALA A 197 -13.92 37.47 -17.86
C ALA A 197 -15.29 36.78 -17.70
N GLY A 198 -15.33 35.49 -17.34
CA GLY A 198 -16.54 34.68 -17.18
C GLY A 198 -17.47 34.60 -18.40
N LYS A 199 -17.07 35.19 -19.53
CA LYS A 199 -17.92 35.42 -20.69
C LYS A 199 -17.72 34.31 -21.71
N VAL A 200 -18.79 33.58 -21.99
CA VAL A 200 -18.80 32.47 -22.95
C VAL A 200 -19.58 32.88 -24.20
N TYR A 201 -18.91 32.85 -25.36
CA TYR A 201 -19.54 33.06 -26.65
C TYR A 201 -20.08 31.74 -27.20
N THR A 202 -21.24 31.79 -27.86
CA THR A 202 -21.93 30.60 -28.38
C THR A 202 -22.19 30.75 -29.87
N ILE A 203 -22.37 29.62 -30.55
CA ILE A 203 -22.69 29.60 -31.98
C ILE A 203 -24.05 30.27 -32.21
N PRO A 204 -24.15 31.25 -33.13
CA PRO A 204 -25.42 31.85 -33.49
C PRO A 204 -26.45 30.81 -33.93
N THR A 205 -27.71 31.00 -33.53
CA THR A 205 -28.80 30.05 -33.77
C THR A 205 -28.90 29.56 -35.22
N ALA A 206 -28.73 30.45 -36.21
CA ALA A 206 -28.80 30.08 -37.63
C ALA A 206 -27.71 29.07 -38.04
N ILE A 207 -26.49 29.22 -37.52
CA ILE A 207 -25.38 28.32 -37.81
C ILE A 207 -25.55 27.00 -37.05
N ARG A 208 -26.04 27.06 -35.81
CA ARG A 208 -26.34 25.87 -34.99
C ARG A 208 -27.35 24.95 -35.69
N GLU A 209 -28.42 25.48 -36.27
CA GLU A 209 -29.41 24.66 -36.96
C GLU A 209 -28.88 24.04 -38.26
N ILE A 210 -27.96 24.71 -38.96
CA ILE A 210 -27.27 24.13 -40.14
C ILE A 210 -26.39 22.94 -39.72
N ALA A 211 -25.58 23.11 -38.66
CA ALA A 211 -24.73 22.06 -38.12
C ALA A 211 -25.56 20.84 -37.64
N TYR A 212 -26.66 21.11 -36.94
CA TYR A 212 -27.57 20.07 -36.46
C TYR A 212 -28.32 19.36 -37.59
N THR A 213 -28.65 20.05 -38.68
CA THR A 213 -29.26 19.41 -39.87
C THR A 213 -28.28 18.44 -40.53
N LYS A 214 -26.98 18.75 -40.55
CA LYS A 214 -25.94 17.83 -41.03
C LYS A 214 -25.84 16.58 -40.15
N LEU A 215 -25.90 16.71 -38.82
CA LEU A 215 -25.99 15.56 -37.90
C LEU A 215 -27.12 14.62 -38.32
N ARG A 216 -28.32 15.14 -38.55
CA ARG A 216 -29.49 14.34 -38.95
C ARG A 216 -29.32 13.63 -40.29
N ALA A 217 -28.65 14.26 -41.25
CA ALA A 217 -28.33 13.64 -42.52
C ALA A 217 -27.33 12.47 -42.36
N ASP A 218 -26.29 12.67 -41.53
CA ASP A 218 -25.29 11.65 -41.23
C ASP A 218 -25.91 10.45 -40.49
N GLU A 219 -26.73 10.71 -39.46
CA GLU A 219 -27.44 9.67 -38.70
C GLU A 219 -28.38 8.86 -39.59
N LYS A 220 -29.15 9.52 -40.48
CA LYS A 220 -30.05 8.84 -41.41
C LYS A 220 -29.30 7.95 -42.40
N ARG A 221 -28.11 8.38 -42.84
CA ARG A 221 -27.24 7.59 -43.74
C ARG A 221 -26.66 6.37 -43.04
N ILE A 222 -26.17 6.51 -41.80
CA ILE A 222 -25.60 5.40 -41.01
C ILE A 222 -26.69 4.42 -40.58
N ALA A 223 -27.85 4.92 -40.15
CA ALA A 223 -29.01 4.08 -39.83
C ALA A 223 -29.50 3.28 -41.05
N ALA A 224 -29.45 3.85 -42.27
CA ALA A 224 -29.78 3.10 -43.48
C ALA A 224 -28.80 1.96 -43.80
N GLN A 225 -27.57 1.98 -43.25
CA GLN A 225 -26.56 0.93 -43.43
C GLN A 225 -26.62 -0.16 -42.35
N LEU A 226 -27.26 0.10 -41.21
CA LEU A 226 -27.31 -0.81 -40.05
C LEU A 226 -28.68 -1.47 -39.84
N THR A 227 -29.77 -0.89 -40.35
CA THR A 227 -31.16 -1.24 -39.96
C THR A 227 -31.93 -2.12 -40.94
N GLU A 228 -31.34 -3.16 -41.54
CA GLU A 228 -32.12 -4.08 -42.40
C GLU A 228 -32.95 -5.14 -41.64
N ALA A 229 -32.95 -5.19 -40.30
CA ALA A 229 -33.59 -6.32 -39.59
C ALA A 229 -34.43 -6.03 -38.32
N VAL A 230 -34.63 -4.80 -37.85
CA VAL A 230 -35.51 -4.56 -36.67
C VAL A 230 -36.50 -3.42 -36.92
N PRO A 231 -37.82 -3.67 -36.91
CA PRO A 231 -38.82 -2.63 -36.94
C PRO A 231 -38.68 -1.72 -35.70
N PRO A 232 -38.63 -0.39 -35.86
CA PRO A 232 -38.55 0.53 -34.73
C PRO A 232 -39.81 0.43 -33.87
N VAL A 233 -39.65 0.12 -32.58
CA VAL A 233 -40.74 0.08 -31.61
C VAL A 233 -40.89 1.48 -31.03
N ARG A 234 -41.92 2.21 -31.47
CA ARG A 234 -42.32 3.47 -30.82
C ARG A 234 -43.35 3.14 -29.75
N VAL A 235 -43.05 3.55 -28.52
CA VAL A 235 -43.97 3.46 -27.38
C VAL A 235 -44.98 4.61 -27.49
N PRO A 236 -46.30 4.34 -27.53
CA PRO A 236 -47.32 5.36 -27.38
C PRO A 236 -47.13 6.16 -26.09
N ALA A 237 -47.46 7.46 -26.08
CA ALA A 237 -47.17 8.36 -24.95
C ALA A 237 -47.85 7.94 -23.62
N ASP A 238 -48.79 7.01 -23.67
CA ASP A 238 -49.65 6.50 -22.61
C ASP A 238 -49.29 5.07 -22.13
N GLU A 239 -48.31 4.38 -22.74
CA GLU A 239 -47.91 3.03 -22.33
C GLU A 239 -47.10 3.05 -21.01
N GLN A 240 -47.46 2.17 -20.08
CA GLN A 240 -46.83 2.09 -18.76
C GLN A 240 -45.44 1.45 -18.87
N LEU A 241 -44.41 2.28 -18.88
CA LEU A 241 -43.01 1.86 -19.03
C LEU A 241 -42.53 1.02 -17.84
N PRO A 242 -41.56 0.12 -18.04
CA PRO A 242 -40.95 -0.65 -16.96
C PRO A 242 -40.39 0.30 -15.92
N SER A 243 -40.76 0.06 -14.66
CA SER A 243 -40.04 0.69 -13.57
C SER A 243 -38.69 0.00 -13.44
N ALA A 244 -37.60 0.76 -13.33
CA ALA A 244 -36.32 0.20 -12.92
C ALA A 244 -36.41 -0.48 -11.53
N ASP A 245 -37.48 -0.22 -10.77
CA ASP A 245 -37.83 -0.93 -9.53
C ASP A 245 -38.12 -2.44 -9.76
N ALA A 246 -38.60 -2.85 -10.95
CA ALA A 246 -38.83 -4.27 -11.28
C ALA A 246 -37.51 -5.02 -11.54
N VAL A 247 -36.53 -4.34 -12.14
CA VAL A 247 -35.17 -4.86 -12.35
C VAL A 247 -34.43 -4.91 -11.02
N ALA A 248 -34.53 -3.85 -10.22
CA ALA A 248 -33.99 -3.83 -8.86
C ALA A 248 -34.60 -4.93 -7.97
N ALA A 249 -35.90 -5.24 -8.11
CA ALA A 249 -36.56 -6.33 -7.39
C ALA A 249 -36.10 -7.72 -7.86
N ALA A 250 -35.87 -7.92 -9.17
CA ALA A 250 -35.32 -9.16 -9.71
C ALA A 250 -33.85 -9.38 -9.29
N ILE A 251 -33.04 -8.31 -9.22
CA ILE A 251 -31.66 -8.33 -8.69
C ILE A 251 -31.66 -8.64 -7.19
N ALA A 252 -32.62 -8.09 -6.43
CA ALA A 252 -32.80 -8.41 -5.01
C ALA A 252 -33.25 -9.86 -4.78
N ALA A 253 -33.96 -10.47 -5.73
CA ALA A 253 -34.42 -11.86 -5.67
C ALA A 253 -33.38 -12.89 -6.18
N ALA A 254 -32.49 -12.50 -7.09
CA ALA A 254 -31.44 -13.38 -7.63
C ALA A 254 -30.28 -13.64 -6.65
N GLY A 255 -30.16 -12.84 -5.60
CA GLY A 255 -29.02 -12.87 -4.69
C GLY A 255 -27.73 -12.43 -5.39
N PRO A 256 -26.75 -11.89 -4.67
CA PRO A 256 -25.46 -11.61 -5.28
C PRO A 256 -24.83 -12.94 -5.72
N PRO A 257 -24.13 -12.99 -6.89
CA PRO A 257 -23.11 -14.00 -7.09
C PRO A 257 -22.19 -13.90 -5.88
N THR A 258 -21.83 -15.03 -5.27
CA THR A 258 -21.05 -15.10 -4.03
C THR A 258 -19.69 -14.41 -4.20
N ALA A 259 -19.68 -13.08 -4.12
CA ALA A 259 -18.61 -12.32 -3.54
C ALA A 259 -18.68 -12.66 -2.06
N ASP A 260 -17.56 -13.14 -1.55
CA ASP A 260 -17.34 -13.50 -0.17
C ASP A 260 -17.67 -12.30 0.74
N THR A 261 -18.96 -12.13 1.09
CA THR A 261 -19.46 -11.04 1.94
C THR A 261 -19.12 -11.36 3.37
N THR A 262 -17.89 -11.08 3.76
CA THR A 262 -17.55 -10.84 5.14
C THR A 262 -17.91 -9.38 5.48
N THR A 263 -19.17 -9.21 5.88
CA THR A 263 -19.72 -8.27 6.88
C THR A 263 -19.48 -6.76 6.72
N GLY A 264 -20.39 -5.95 7.28
CA GLY A 264 -20.13 -4.52 7.52
C GLY A 264 -18.85 -4.38 8.33
N GLN A 265 -17.84 -3.76 7.74
CA GLN A 265 -16.48 -3.75 8.25
C GLN A 265 -16.09 -2.34 8.62
N THR A 266 -16.05 -2.06 9.92
CA THR A 266 -15.37 -0.88 10.47
C THR A 266 -13.94 -0.85 9.92
N PRO A 267 -13.39 0.31 9.51
CA PRO A 267 -11.96 0.46 9.20
C PRO A 267 -11.13 -0.25 10.29
N GLY A 268 -10.20 -1.11 9.90
CA GLY A 268 -9.42 -1.99 10.80
C GLY A 268 -9.92 -3.43 10.97
N SER A 269 -11.20 -3.73 10.71
CA SER A 269 -11.72 -5.12 10.72
C SER A 269 -11.22 -5.97 9.55
N GLU A 270 -10.84 -5.33 8.44
CA GLU A 270 -10.22 -5.98 7.28
C GLU A 270 -8.82 -6.51 7.61
N SER A 271 -7.98 -5.69 8.26
CA SER A 271 -6.67 -6.10 8.76
C SER A 271 -6.76 -7.32 9.68
N ALA A 272 -7.76 -7.34 10.57
CA ALA A 272 -7.98 -8.47 11.47
C ALA A 272 -8.40 -9.75 10.72
N ARG A 273 -9.22 -9.64 9.66
CA ARG A 273 -9.61 -10.79 8.81
C ARG A 273 -8.42 -11.39 8.07
N LEU A 274 -7.54 -10.55 7.52
CA LEU A 274 -6.35 -11.01 6.81
C LEU A 274 -5.34 -11.70 7.75
N GLY A 275 -5.42 -11.39 9.04
CA GLY A 275 -4.64 -12.03 10.09
C GLY A 275 -3.28 -11.36 10.29
N TYR A 276 -2.46 -12.00 11.12
CA TYR A 276 -1.15 -11.49 11.51
C TYR A 276 -0.09 -12.59 11.37
N ALA A 277 1.14 -12.16 11.08
CA ALA A 277 2.32 -13.00 10.91
C ALA A 277 2.71 -13.77 12.17
N ILE A 278 2.30 -13.29 13.34
CA ILE A 278 2.58 -13.92 14.63
C ILE A 278 1.35 -14.73 15.06
N THR A 279 1.37 -16.03 14.80
CA THR A 279 0.27 -16.94 15.19
C THR A 279 0.34 -17.34 16.67
N GLU A 280 1.55 -17.54 17.18
CA GLU A 280 1.84 -17.82 18.58
C GLU A 280 2.86 -16.79 19.08
N TYR A 281 2.57 -16.15 20.21
CA TYR A 281 3.51 -15.22 20.82
C TYR A 281 4.50 -16.00 21.66
N LEU A 282 5.80 -15.71 21.52
CA LEU A 282 6.84 -16.42 22.25
C LEU A 282 6.66 -16.36 23.78
N ASP A 283 7.13 -17.40 24.46
CA ASP A 283 7.37 -17.34 25.90
C ASP A 283 8.63 -16.48 26.15
N VAL A 284 8.37 -15.22 26.53
CA VAL A 284 9.42 -14.22 26.77
C VAL A 284 10.30 -14.63 27.94
N ASP A 285 9.74 -15.24 28.99
CA ASP A 285 10.51 -15.62 30.19
C ASP A 285 11.44 -16.81 29.90
N ASP A 286 10.94 -17.83 29.19
CA ASP A 286 11.78 -18.93 28.69
C ASP A 286 12.88 -18.41 27.75
N THR A 287 12.51 -17.59 26.77
CA THR A 287 13.45 -17.05 25.79
C THR A 287 14.56 -16.26 26.49
N MET A 288 14.20 -15.36 27.40
CA MET A 288 15.18 -14.58 28.18
C MET A 288 16.04 -15.46 29.09
N ARG A 289 15.48 -16.54 29.66
CA ARG A 289 16.24 -17.55 30.43
C ARG A 289 17.27 -18.26 29.56
N ARG A 290 16.89 -18.72 28.36
CA ARG A 290 17.79 -19.40 27.41
C ARG A 290 18.89 -18.45 26.91
N LEU A 291 18.54 -17.22 26.57
CA LEU A 291 19.49 -16.17 26.20
C LEU A 291 20.47 -15.85 27.33
N LYS A 292 20.00 -15.79 28.57
CA LYS A 292 20.87 -15.63 29.75
C LYS A 292 21.81 -16.82 29.92
N ALA A 293 21.35 -18.05 29.67
CA ALA A 293 22.18 -19.25 29.72
C ALA A 293 23.29 -19.22 28.65
N LEU A 294 22.98 -18.80 27.42
CA LEU A 294 23.97 -18.57 26.36
C LEU A 294 25.06 -17.57 26.78
N VAL A 295 24.68 -16.45 27.39
CA VAL A 295 25.64 -15.41 27.86
C VAL A 295 26.41 -15.83 29.13
N ALA A 296 25.93 -16.85 29.85
CA ALA A 296 26.62 -17.40 31.01
C ALA A 296 27.71 -18.41 30.63
N GLN A 297 27.68 -18.96 29.41
CA GLN A 297 28.62 -19.94 28.92
C GLN A 297 29.74 -19.31 28.05
N PRO A 298 30.89 -20.00 27.90
CA PRO A 298 31.89 -19.63 26.90
C PRO A 298 31.31 -19.61 25.49
N VAL A 299 31.87 -18.77 24.62
CA VAL A 299 31.51 -18.76 23.20
C VAL A 299 31.89 -20.08 22.55
N ARG A 300 31.01 -20.62 21.71
CA ARG A 300 31.25 -21.83 20.92
C ARG A 300 31.10 -21.48 19.45
N GLY A 301 32.21 -21.51 18.71
CA GLY A 301 32.25 -21.16 17.29
C GLY A 301 32.74 -22.32 16.43
N LEU A 302 33.03 -22.05 15.16
CA LEU A 302 33.61 -23.05 14.26
C LEU A 302 34.97 -23.55 14.73
N ARG A 303 35.26 -24.82 14.41
CA ARG A 303 36.62 -25.36 14.48
C ARG A 303 37.57 -24.53 13.61
N HIS A 304 38.86 -24.52 13.98
CA HIS A 304 39.84 -23.66 13.33
C HIS A 304 40.02 -23.97 11.83
N ASP A 305 40.10 -25.25 11.48
CA ASP A 305 40.16 -25.76 10.11
C ASP A 305 38.94 -25.34 9.28
N ALA A 306 37.73 -25.52 9.82
CA ALA A 306 36.50 -25.08 9.16
C ALA A 306 36.47 -23.57 8.92
N MET A 307 36.99 -22.77 9.86
CA MET A 307 37.11 -21.32 9.67
C MET A 307 38.11 -20.98 8.55
N LEU A 308 39.18 -21.75 8.37
CA LEU A 308 40.12 -21.57 7.25
C LEU A 308 39.43 -21.87 5.91
N ASP A 309 38.59 -22.91 5.84
CA ASP A 309 37.79 -23.22 4.65
C ASP A 309 36.81 -22.10 4.31
N VAL A 310 36.13 -21.53 5.31
CA VAL A 310 35.26 -20.35 5.15
C VAL A 310 36.04 -19.18 4.55
N LEU A 311 37.23 -18.87 5.08
CA LEU A 311 38.06 -17.79 4.52
C LEU A 311 38.58 -18.12 3.11
N GLY A 312 38.86 -19.40 2.83
CA GLY A 312 39.20 -19.92 1.51
C GLY A 312 38.10 -19.65 0.49
N TYR A 313 36.84 -19.93 0.84
CA TYR A 313 35.68 -19.62 0.00
C TYR A 313 35.68 -18.15 -0.44
N PHE A 314 35.83 -17.19 0.50
CA PHE A 314 35.85 -15.77 0.13
C PHE A 314 37.02 -15.43 -0.80
N ASN A 315 38.21 -15.97 -0.56
CA ASN A 315 39.39 -15.69 -1.39
C ASN A 315 39.29 -16.30 -2.80
N ASP A 316 38.63 -17.44 -2.95
CA ASP A 316 38.59 -18.17 -4.21
C ASP A 316 37.31 -17.92 -5.02
N ARG A 317 36.19 -17.70 -4.34
CA ARG A 317 34.86 -17.55 -4.96
C ARG A 317 34.34 -16.12 -4.98
N CYS A 318 34.91 -15.19 -4.21
CA CYS A 318 34.43 -13.80 -4.11
C CYS A 318 35.52 -12.78 -4.51
N ARG A 319 36.29 -13.08 -5.56
CA ARG A 319 37.47 -12.30 -5.98
C ARG A 319 37.11 -10.92 -6.51
N ALA A 320 36.12 -10.82 -7.39
CA ALA A 320 35.65 -9.56 -7.94
C ALA A 320 35.04 -8.67 -6.84
N SER A 321 34.29 -9.26 -5.92
CA SER A 321 33.79 -8.56 -4.72
C SER A 321 34.93 -7.97 -3.88
N LYS A 322 36.02 -8.73 -3.67
CA LYS A 322 37.21 -8.25 -2.96
C LYS A 322 37.87 -7.09 -3.68
N GLU A 323 38.09 -7.20 -4.99
CA GLU A 323 38.72 -6.16 -5.80
C GLU A 323 37.92 -4.84 -5.77
N ILE A 324 36.60 -4.92 -5.92
CA ILE A 324 35.72 -3.75 -5.84
C ILE A 324 35.78 -3.12 -4.45
N THR A 325 35.72 -3.92 -3.39
CA THR A 325 35.82 -3.42 -2.02
C THR A 325 37.17 -2.74 -1.77
N ASP A 326 38.29 -3.34 -2.19
CA ASP A 326 39.62 -2.78 -1.98
C ASP A 326 39.81 -1.46 -2.76
N ARG A 327 39.10 -1.30 -3.88
CA ARG A 327 38.96 -0.01 -4.56
C ARG A 327 38.08 0.96 -3.76
N ALA A 328 36.94 0.50 -3.26
CA ALA A 328 35.97 1.30 -2.52
C ALA A 328 36.58 1.90 -1.24
N LYS A 329 37.39 1.13 -0.49
CA LYS A 329 38.10 1.59 0.72
C LYS A 329 38.96 2.84 0.50
N ARG A 330 39.38 3.11 -0.75
CA ARG A 330 40.17 4.32 -1.10
C ARG A 330 39.32 5.58 -1.20
N ARG A 331 38.00 5.46 -1.31
CA ARG A 331 37.07 6.57 -1.57
C ARG A 331 35.90 6.62 -0.58
N ILE A 332 35.58 5.50 0.06
CA ILE A 332 34.45 5.33 0.97
C ILE A 332 35.01 4.86 2.33
N PRO A 333 34.66 5.50 3.46
CA PRO A 333 35.11 5.06 4.78
C PRO A 333 34.77 3.59 5.04
N GLY A 334 35.80 2.76 5.26
CA GLY A 334 35.62 1.31 5.43
C GLY A 334 35.18 0.54 4.18
N GLY A 335 35.03 1.22 3.02
CA GLY A 335 34.64 0.61 1.75
C GLY A 335 33.13 0.42 1.55
N VAL A 336 32.29 0.86 2.49
CA VAL A 336 30.82 0.65 2.44
C VAL A 336 30.06 1.92 2.83
N GLN A 337 28.86 2.09 2.27
CA GLN A 337 27.96 3.22 2.58
C GLN A 337 26.84 2.83 3.56
N HIS A 338 26.69 1.54 3.88
CA HIS A 338 25.68 1.04 4.80
C HIS A 338 26.20 -0.13 5.64
N ASN A 339 25.65 -0.31 6.85
CA ASN A 339 26.16 -1.25 7.87
C ASN A 339 25.16 -2.37 8.24
N LEU A 340 24.38 -2.89 7.27
CA LEU A 340 23.39 -3.96 7.55
C LEU A 340 24.01 -5.37 7.48
N ALA A 341 24.77 -5.63 6.43
CA ALA A 341 25.46 -6.89 6.23
C ALA A 341 26.80 -6.89 6.97
N PHE A 342 27.33 -8.09 7.21
CA PHE A 342 28.71 -8.22 7.63
C PHE A 342 29.67 -7.89 6.50
N ASN A 343 30.76 -7.23 6.87
CA ASN A 343 31.85 -6.86 5.99
C ASN A 343 33.10 -7.71 6.26
N TYR A 344 32.94 -8.87 6.92
CA TYR A 344 34.03 -9.78 7.26
C TYR A 344 33.97 -11.03 6.38
N PRO A 345 35.08 -11.44 5.72
CA PRO A 345 36.38 -10.76 5.69
C PRO A 345 36.40 -9.48 4.83
N PHE A 346 35.45 -9.35 3.89
CA PHE A 346 35.15 -8.14 3.13
C PHE A 346 33.67 -8.16 2.69
N PRO A 347 33.06 -7.01 2.34
CA PRO A 347 31.71 -6.94 1.79
C PRO A 347 31.59 -7.64 0.42
N LEU A 348 30.46 -8.27 0.18
CA LEU A 348 30.09 -8.79 -1.14
C LEU A 348 29.54 -7.66 -2.02
N ALA A 349 29.92 -7.66 -3.30
CA ALA A 349 29.31 -6.78 -4.29
C ALA A 349 28.13 -7.52 -4.92
N ILE A 350 26.90 -7.08 -4.65
CA ILE A 350 25.67 -7.72 -5.12
C ILE A 350 25.21 -7.07 -6.44
N ASP A 351 24.98 -7.90 -7.47
CA ASP A 351 24.53 -7.46 -8.80
C ASP A 351 23.02 -7.62 -8.98
N ALA A 352 22.41 -8.64 -8.35
CA ALA A 352 20.98 -8.90 -8.48
C ALA A 352 20.34 -9.39 -7.18
N ALA A 353 19.06 -9.05 -7.00
CA ALA A 353 18.20 -9.56 -5.94
C ALA A 353 16.83 -9.90 -6.54
N ASP A 354 16.39 -11.15 -6.43
CA ASP A 354 15.15 -11.64 -7.04
C ASP A 354 14.48 -12.70 -6.16
N GLY A 355 13.21 -12.47 -5.81
CA GLY A 355 12.49 -13.30 -4.85
C GLY A 355 13.23 -13.37 -3.51
N ALA A 356 13.61 -14.59 -3.12
CA ALA A 356 14.36 -14.89 -1.89
C ALA A 356 15.89 -14.99 -2.10
N HIS A 357 16.42 -14.55 -3.25
CA HIS A 357 17.83 -14.78 -3.60
C HIS A 357 18.61 -13.51 -3.92
N LEU A 358 19.90 -13.51 -3.56
CA LEU A 358 20.91 -12.55 -4.03
C LEU A 358 21.89 -13.25 -4.96
N THR A 359 22.39 -12.53 -5.97
CA THR A 359 23.53 -12.96 -6.80
C THR A 359 24.64 -11.91 -6.73
N ASP A 360 25.83 -12.34 -6.33
CA ASP A 360 27.00 -11.45 -6.27
C ASP A 360 27.69 -11.27 -7.62
N ARG A 361 28.65 -10.34 -7.66
CA ARG A 361 29.44 -9.99 -8.84
C ARG A 361 30.28 -11.15 -9.37
N ASP A 362 30.55 -12.14 -8.53
CA ASP A 362 31.30 -13.34 -8.87
C ASP A 362 30.39 -14.48 -9.38
N GLY A 363 29.06 -14.26 -9.43
CA GLY A 363 28.06 -15.21 -9.89
C GLY A 363 27.60 -16.21 -8.83
N ASN A 364 27.94 -16.01 -7.55
CA ASN A 364 27.47 -16.86 -6.48
C ASN A 364 26.05 -16.46 -6.07
N THR A 365 25.19 -17.44 -5.79
CA THR A 365 23.80 -17.22 -5.37
C THR A 365 23.61 -17.56 -3.89
N TYR A 366 22.90 -16.67 -3.18
CA TYR A 366 22.64 -16.77 -1.75
C TYR A 366 21.14 -16.67 -1.46
N ILE A 367 20.68 -17.33 -0.40
CA ILE A 367 19.35 -17.09 0.17
C ILE A 367 19.41 -15.80 0.99
N ASP A 368 18.49 -14.89 0.73
CA ASP A 368 18.45 -13.54 1.29
C ASP A 368 17.57 -13.45 2.55
N PHE A 369 18.16 -13.72 3.71
CA PHE A 369 17.51 -13.38 4.97
C PHE A 369 17.96 -12.03 5.55
N LEU A 370 18.82 -11.29 4.83
CA LEU A 370 19.14 -9.91 5.17
C LEU A 370 17.98 -9.00 4.80
N GLN A 371 17.43 -9.20 3.60
CA GLN A 371 16.31 -8.46 3.02
C GLN A 371 16.46 -6.94 3.11
N ALA A 372 17.68 -6.41 2.98
CA ALA A 372 17.98 -4.99 3.23
C ALA A 372 17.47 -4.45 4.57
N GLY A 373 17.41 -5.30 5.60
CA GLY A 373 16.85 -4.96 6.92
C GLY A 373 15.33 -5.13 7.03
N GLY A 374 14.69 -5.84 6.11
CA GLY A 374 13.28 -6.22 6.17
C GLY A 374 12.24 -5.44 5.35
N PRO A 375 12.53 -4.47 4.46
CA PRO A 375 11.48 -3.82 3.65
C PRO A 375 10.77 -4.70 2.61
N THR A 376 11.41 -5.74 2.09
CA THR A 376 10.92 -6.51 0.92
C THR A 376 10.01 -7.68 1.32
N ILE A 377 8.85 -7.38 1.93
CA ILE A 377 7.87 -8.39 2.39
C ILE A 377 7.34 -9.28 1.25
N LEU A 378 7.22 -8.72 0.05
CA LEU A 378 6.76 -9.43 -1.15
C LEU A 378 7.87 -10.28 -1.81
N GLY A 379 9.11 -10.20 -1.32
CA GLY A 379 10.31 -10.64 -2.02
C GLY A 379 10.98 -9.50 -2.79
N SER A 380 12.24 -9.69 -3.15
CA SER A 380 13.01 -8.74 -3.95
C SER A 380 12.54 -8.77 -5.40
N ASN A 381 12.58 -7.60 -6.07
CA ASN A 381 12.22 -7.44 -7.49
C ASN A 381 10.81 -7.96 -7.87
N TYR A 382 9.82 -7.74 -7.01
CA TYR A 382 8.46 -8.22 -7.23
C TYR A 382 7.76 -7.50 -8.39
N GLY A 383 7.61 -8.22 -9.52
CA GLY A 383 7.12 -7.70 -10.81
C GLY A 383 5.86 -6.84 -10.75
N PRO A 384 4.76 -7.27 -10.11
CA PRO A 384 3.51 -6.51 -10.07
C PRO A 384 3.64 -5.10 -9.45
N VAL A 385 4.59 -4.89 -8.53
CA VAL A 385 4.88 -3.56 -7.97
C VAL A 385 5.81 -2.79 -8.91
N ASN A 386 6.88 -3.43 -9.38
CA ASN A 386 7.90 -2.79 -10.20
C ASN A 386 7.35 -2.28 -11.54
N GLU A 387 6.46 -3.04 -12.18
CA GLU A 387 5.81 -2.67 -13.45
C GLU A 387 4.98 -1.40 -13.29
N GLN A 388 4.18 -1.32 -12.22
CA GLN A 388 3.35 -0.15 -11.92
C GLN A 388 4.20 1.06 -11.56
N VAL A 389 5.24 0.88 -10.75
CA VAL A 389 6.17 1.96 -10.40
C VAL A 389 6.90 2.47 -11.64
N ALA A 390 7.33 1.59 -12.55
CA ALA A 390 7.97 1.97 -13.80
C ALA A 390 7.02 2.78 -14.70
N ALA A 391 5.74 2.41 -14.77
CA ALA A 391 4.73 3.19 -15.49
C ALA A 391 4.60 4.61 -14.92
N VAL A 392 4.47 4.75 -13.59
CA VAL A 392 4.41 6.06 -12.92
C VAL A 392 5.64 6.91 -13.21
N VAL A 393 6.84 6.34 -13.11
CA VAL A 393 8.08 7.07 -13.43
C VAL A 393 8.12 7.52 -14.88
N LYS A 394 7.63 6.69 -15.82
CA LYS A 394 7.57 7.04 -17.25
C LYS A 394 6.58 8.17 -17.51
N GLU A 395 5.48 8.25 -16.76
CA GLU A 395 4.42 9.23 -16.92
C GLU A 395 4.73 10.57 -16.24
N SER A 396 5.10 10.55 -14.95
CA SER A 396 5.28 11.76 -14.14
C SER A 396 6.74 12.15 -13.88
N GLY A 397 7.68 11.27 -14.23
CA GLY A 397 9.04 11.33 -13.70
C GLY A 397 9.14 10.82 -12.26
N PRO A 398 10.35 10.61 -11.73
CA PRO A 398 10.56 10.06 -10.39
C PRO A 398 10.29 11.07 -9.26
N VAL A 399 10.44 12.37 -9.54
CA VAL A 399 10.28 13.47 -8.58
C VAL A 399 9.78 14.71 -9.32
N THR A 400 8.69 15.30 -8.86
CA THR A 400 8.07 16.50 -9.45
C THR A 400 8.29 17.77 -8.61
N GLY A 401 8.54 17.62 -7.30
CA GLY A 401 8.62 18.74 -6.34
C GLY A 401 7.28 19.41 -6.05
N LEU A 402 6.18 18.89 -6.61
CA LEU A 402 4.81 19.34 -6.44
C LEU A 402 3.92 18.16 -6.07
N PHE A 403 2.71 18.46 -5.59
CA PHE A 403 1.75 17.45 -5.18
C PHE A 403 1.43 16.43 -6.29
N HIS A 404 1.47 15.14 -5.95
CA HIS A 404 1.11 14.04 -6.84
C HIS A 404 0.05 13.14 -6.19
N GLU A 405 -0.87 12.58 -7.00
CA GLU A 405 -2.01 11.79 -6.49
C GLU A 405 -1.60 10.60 -5.60
N TYR A 406 -0.45 9.98 -5.87
CA TYR A 406 0.05 8.87 -5.06
C TYR A 406 0.39 9.25 -3.62
N GLU A 407 0.59 10.53 -3.31
CA GLU A 407 0.70 10.99 -1.92
C GLU A 407 -0.59 10.73 -1.16
N LEU A 408 -1.74 11.08 -1.77
CA LEU A 408 -3.06 10.83 -1.23
C LEU A 408 -3.36 9.34 -1.18
N LYS A 409 -3.14 8.60 -2.29
CA LYS A 409 -3.40 7.15 -2.34
C LYS A 409 -2.63 6.39 -1.28
N LEU A 410 -1.36 6.76 -1.03
CA LEU A 410 -0.57 6.17 0.05
C LEU A 410 -1.17 6.48 1.43
N ALA A 411 -1.57 7.73 1.68
CA ALA A 411 -2.20 8.10 2.95
C ALA A 411 -3.53 7.35 3.16
N GLU A 412 -4.36 7.23 2.12
CA GLU A 412 -5.65 6.52 2.16
C GLU A 412 -5.51 5.03 2.41
N ILE A 413 -4.55 4.36 1.76
CA ILE A 413 -4.35 2.92 1.98
C ILE A 413 -3.76 2.64 3.38
N ILE A 414 -2.91 3.54 3.90
CA ILE A 414 -2.45 3.48 5.29
C ILE A 414 -3.65 3.62 6.23
N HIS A 415 -4.49 4.65 6.03
CA HIS A 415 -5.69 4.87 6.85
C HIS A 415 -6.65 3.67 6.83
N ARG A 416 -6.88 3.06 5.65
CA ARG A 416 -7.74 1.87 5.49
C ARG A 416 -7.33 0.73 6.43
N PHE A 417 -6.04 0.41 6.47
CA PHE A 417 -5.53 -0.72 7.26
C PHE A 417 -5.17 -0.35 8.71
N LEU A 418 -4.86 0.92 8.96
CA LEU A 418 -4.47 1.48 10.25
C LEU A 418 -5.36 2.71 10.55
N PRO A 419 -6.63 2.52 10.93
CA PRO A 419 -7.61 3.61 11.04
C PRO A 419 -7.30 4.66 12.11
N HIS A 420 -6.44 4.33 13.08
CA HIS A 420 -5.92 5.29 14.06
C HIS A 420 -4.94 6.30 13.47
N ILE A 421 -4.48 6.08 12.23
CA ILE A 421 -3.73 7.03 11.43
C ILE A 421 -4.76 7.86 10.65
N GLU A 422 -5.19 8.96 11.26
CA GLU A 422 -6.15 9.90 10.65
C GLU A 422 -5.45 10.84 9.66
N MET A 423 -4.18 11.14 9.92
CA MET A 423 -3.32 11.94 9.03
C MET A 423 -1.95 11.28 8.92
N TYR A 424 -1.32 11.41 7.75
CA TYR A 424 -0.02 10.85 7.43
C TYR A 424 0.88 11.86 6.70
N ARG A 425 2.18 11.82 7.01
CA ARG A 425 3.20 12.64 6.34
C ARG A 425 4.42 11.77 5.97
N SER A 426 4.73 11.72 4.68
CA SER A 426 5.91 11.04 4.12
C SER A 426 7.21 11.80 4.41
N LEU A 427 8.30 11.06 4.65
CA LEU A 427 9.65 11.57 4.93
C LEU A 427 10.72 10.68 4.28
N GLY A 428 11.95 11.18 4.19
CA GLY A 428 13.04 10.50 3.49
C GLY A 428 13.49 9.19 4.14
N SER A 429 13.33 9.05 5.46
CA SER A 429 13.75 7.84 6.20
C SER A 429 13.03 7.67 7.54
N GLY A 430 13.10 6.45 8.09
CA GLY A 430 12.66 6.18 9.47
C GLY A 430 13.36 7.06 10.52
N THR A 431 14.65 7.39 10.33
CA THR A 431 15.37 8.32 11.23
C THR A 431 14.73 9.70 11.23
N GLU A 432 14.41 10.24 10.05
CA GLU A 432 13.72 11.53 9.91
C GLU A 432 12.32 11.48 10.52
N ALA A 433 11.61 10.35 10.35
CA ALA A 433 10.30 10.15 10.93
C ALA A 433 10.32 10.15 12.46
N VAL A 434 11.30 9.51 13.10
CA VAL A 434 11.48 9.60 14.56
C VAL A 434 11.80 11.04 14.99
N MET A 435 12.68 11.73 14.27
CA MET A 435 13.00 13.14 14.56
C MET A 435 11.76 14.02 14.51
N ALA A 436 10.92 13.81 13.49
CA ALA A 436 9.69 14.53 13.27
C ALA A 436 8.64 14.20 14.34
N ALA A 437 8.43 12.92 14.68
CA ALA A 437 7.50 12.49 15.71
C ALA A 437 7.85 13.04 17.10
N VAL A 438 9.14 13.01 17.47
CA VAL A 438 9.62 13.57 18.74
C VAL A 438 9.44 15.09 18.79
N ARG A 439 9.71 15.79 17.69
CA ARG A 439 9.49 17.24 17.57
C ARG A 439 8.00 17.57 17.66
N GLY A 440 7.16 16.82 16.96
CA GLY A 440 5.70 16.98 16.96
C GLY A 440 5.11 16.74 18.34
N ALA A 441 5.53 15.67 19.03
CA ALA A 441 5.07 15.39 20.39
C ALA A 441 5.40 16.51 21.38
N ARG A 442 6.62 17.08 21.31
CA ARG A 442 7.00 18.23 22.14
C ARG A 442 6.18 19.47 21.82
N ALA A 443 6.00 19.76 20.53
CA ALA A 443 5.22 20.92 20.08
C ALA A 443 3.75 20.82 20.49
N PHE A 444 3.12 19.66 20.29
CA PHE A 444 1.73 19.42 20.65
C PHE A 444 1.51 19.48 22.18
N THR A 445 2.40 18.86 22.96
CA THR A 445 2.21 18.77 24.42
C THR A 445 2.73 19.97 25.20
N GLY A 446 3.60 20.78 24.60
CA GLY A 446 4.37 21.82 25.30
C GLY A 446 5.40 21.28 26.31
N ARG A 447 5.65 19.96 26.32
CA ARG A 447 6.52 19.29 27.30
C ARG A 447 7.90 18.99 26.74
N HIS A 448 8.89 18.85 27.63
CA HIS A 448 10.28 18.78 27.21
C HIS A 448 10.80 17.35 27.05
N MET A 449 10.47 16.47 28.02
CA MET A 449 11.14 15.19 28.15
C MET A 449 10.59 14.14 27.20
N VAL A 450 11.47 13.30 26.66
CA VAL A 450 11.10 12.06 25.95
C VAL A 450 11.69 10.88 26.68
N ILE A 451 10.90 9.82 26.88
CA ILE A 451 11.37 8.56 27.43
C ILE A 451 11.45 7.52 26.30
N LYS A 452 12.63 6.94 26.12
CA LYS A 452 12.90 5.86 25.18
C LYS A 452 13.05 4.54 25.94
N VAL A 453 12.56 3.44 25.39
CA VAL A 453 12.91 2.09 25.90
C VAL A 453 14.34 1.74 25.50
N GLY A 454 15.15 1.38 26.50
CA GLY A 454 16.57 1.12 26.39
C GLY A 454 16.91 -0.01 25.45
N GLY A 455 18.04 0.11 24.77
CA GLY A 455 18.49 -0.85 23.78
C GLY A 455 17.84 -0.68 22.40
N ALA A 456 16.73 0.05 22.26
CA ALA A 456 16.06 0.19 20.97
C ALA A 456 16.85 1.06 19.99
N TYR A 457 16.64 0.84 18.68
CA TYR A 457 17.17 1.68 17.61
C TYR A 457 16.05 2.49 16.96
N HIS A 458 16.10 3.80 17.14
CA HIS A 458 15.13 4.75 16.58
C HIS A 458 15.83 5.72 15.60
N GLY A 459 16.75 5.17 14.80
CA GLY A 459 17.64 5.95 13.95
C GLY A 459 18.86 6.53 14.68
N TRP A 460 19.61 7.35 13.95
CA TRP A 460 20.92 7.89 14.38
C TRP A 460 20.89 9.38 14.72
N SER A 461 19.70 9.97 14.92
CA SER A 461 19.58 11.38 15.28
C SER A 461 20.14 11.69 16.67
N ASP A 462 20.65 12.90 16.86
CA ASP A 462 21.31 13.35 18.08
C ASP A 462 20.55 13.05 19.37
N THR A 463 19.22 13.15 19.33
CA THR A 463 18.35 12.94 20.50
C THR A 463 18.09 11.46 20.79
N MET A 464 18.30 10.57 19.83
CA MET A 464 17.96 9.14 19.88
C MET A 464 19.19 8.21 19.98
N VAL A 465 20.40 8.73 19.72
CA VAL A 465 21.68 8.07 20.04
C VAL A 465 21.94 8.13 21.56
N TYR A 466 21.01 7.52 22.30
CA TYR A 466 21.01 7.41 23.76
C TYR A 466 20.46 6.03 24.14
N GLY A 467 21.22 5.22 24.87
CA GLY A 467 20.83 3.84 25.22
C GLY A 467 20.60 2.97 23.97
N LEU A 468 21.47 3.10 22.96
CA LEU A 468 21.34 2.44 21.65
C LEU A 468 21.84 0.99 21.71
N ARG A 469 21.11 0.04 21.11
CA ARG A 469 21.44 -1.40 20.95
C ARG A 469 21.52 -2.22 22.23
N VAL A 470 22.08 -1.64 23.29
CA VAL A 470 22.22 -2.28 24.61
C VAL A 470 21.68 -1.31 25.67
N PRO A 471 20.70 -1.74 26.49
CA PRO A 471 20.19 -0.92 27.59
C PRO A 471 21.29 -0.51 28.57
N GLY A 472 21.21 0.71 29.09
CA GLY A 472 22.15 1.27 30.06
C GLY A 472 23.45 1.81 29.46
N THR A 473 23.60 1.83 28.13
CA THR A 473 24.77 2.47 27.49
C THR A 473 24.66 3.99 27.45
N TYR A 474 23.46 4.56 27.64
CA TYR A 474 23.21 6.00 27.60
C TYR A 474 23.96 6.68 26.44
N ARG A 475 24.83 7.66 26.71
CA ARG A 475 25.60 8.42 25.71
C ARG A 475 26.87 7.73 25.16
N MET A 476 27.12 6.45 25.44
CA MET A 476 28.36 5.78 24.98
C MET A 476 28.56 5.81 23.46
N ASN A 477 27.48 5.85 22.67
CA ASN A 477 27.52 5.93 21.22
C ASN A 477 27.44 7.38 20.67
N ALA A 478 27.37 8.40 21.53
CA ALA A 478 27.09 9.79 21.16
C ALA A 478 28.35 10.64 20.93
N ARG A 479 29.46 10.02 20.47
CA ARG A 479 30.68 10.78 20.14
C ARG A 479 30.39 11.74 18.99
N GLY A 480 30.74 13.02 19.17
CA GLY A 480 30.42 14.09 18.21
C GLY A 480 29.08 14.80 18.44
N ILE A 481 28.24 14.31 19.36
CA ILE A 481 26.93 14.89 19.67
C ILE A 481 27.05 15.78 20.92
N PRO A 482 26.69 17.07 20.88
CA PRO A 482 26.74 17.95 22.05
C PRO A 482 25.98 17.38 23.26
N PHE A 483 26.44 17.67 24.48
CA PHE A 483 25.80 17.14 25.69
C PHE A 483 24.33 17.59 25.81
N GLY A 484 24.06 18.86 25.45
CA GLY A 484 22.71 19.44 25.46
C GLY A 484 21.71 18.72 24.57
N ALA A 485 22.15 18.05 23.49
CA ALA A 485 21.25 17.41 22.54
C ALA A 485 20.46 16.24 23.13
N THR A 486 20.98 15.57 24.18
CA THR A 486 20.27 14.49 24.88
C THR A 486 19.77 14.91 26.27
N ALA A 487 19.85 16.20 26.63
CA ALA A 487 19.47 16.66 27.97
C ALA A 487 18.01 16.33 28.32
N ASN A 488 17.15 16.31 27.29
CA ASN A 488 15.72 16.03 27.41
C ASN A 488 15.33 14.62 26.92
N THR A 489 16.28 13.69 26.87
CA THR A 489 16.03 12.27 26.56
C THR A 489 16.39 11.43 27.79
N ARG A 490 15.46 10.55 28.21
CA ARG A 490 15.72 9.56 29.26
C ARG A 490 15.44 8.16 28.71
N GLU A 491 16.13 7.19 29.26
CA GLU A 491 15.96 5.78 28.93
C GLU A 491 15.08 5.13 30.01
N THR A 492 14.30 4.10 29.73
CA THR A 492 13.82 3.12 30.73
C THR A 492 14.27 1.72 30.32
N PHE A 493 14.59 0.84 31.25
CA PHE A 493 14.95 -0.53 30.88
C PHE A 493 13.73 -1.26 30.28
N PRO A 494 13.93 -2.14 29.29
CA PRO A 494 12.88 -3.01 28.80
C PRO A 494 12.27 -3.80 29.97
N HIS A 495 10.94 -3.96 29.97
CA HIS A 495 10.14 -4.68 30.98
C HIS A 495 10.02 -3.99 32.35
N ASP A 496 10.81 -2.97 32.65
CA ASP A 496 10.75 -2.28 33.94
C ASP A 496 9.73 -1.13 33.94
N LEU A 497 8.45 -1.49 34.03
CA LEU A 497 7.34 -0.53 34.11
C LEU A 497 7.38 0.31 35.39
N ARG A 498 8.00 -0.19 36.47
CA ARG A 498 8.18 0.57 37.71
C ARG A 498 9.19 1.70 37.49
N ALA A 499 10.28 1.44 36.78
CA ALA A 499 11.23 2.47 36.39
C ALA A 499 10.62 3.48 35.40
N LEU A 500 9.80 3.02 34.45
CA LEU A 500 9.08 3.93 33.54
C LEU A 500 8.18 4.89 34.34
N ARG A 501 7.33 4.36 35.23
CA ARG A 501 6.45 5.17 36.09
C ARG A 501 7.24 6.18 36.92
N ARG A 502 8.35 5.75 37.53
CA ARG A 502 9.23 6.63 38.31
C ARG A 502 9.76 7.79 37.48
N LYS A 503 10.22 7.52 36.25
CA LYS A 503 10.71 8.56 35.33
C LYS A 503 9.61 9.53 34.89
N LEU A 504 8.39 9.02 34.67
CA LEU A 504 7.23 9.86 34.38
C LEU A 504 6.90 10.81 35.56
N ILE A 505 6.97 10.32 36.80
CA ILE A 505 6.79 11.15 38.02
C ILE A 505 7.89 12.22 38.11
N GLU A 506 9.16 11.81 38.02
CA GLU A 506 10.31 12.72 38.11
C GLU A 506 10.29 13.80 37.01
N ASN A 507 9.82 13.46 35.81
CA ASN A 507 9.77 14.39 34.69
C ASN A 507 8.72 15.50 34.88
N ARG A 508 7.74 15.37 35.80
CA ARG A 508 6.80 16.47 36.10
C ARG A 508 7.54 17.74 36.54
N ALA A 509 8.60 17.60 37.35
CA ALA A 509 9.47 18.69 37.78
C ALA A 509 10.47 19.17 36.69
N ARG A 510 10.53 18.49 35.54
CA ARG A 510 11.47 18.76 34.43
C ARG A 510 10.78 19.25 33.16
N GLY A 511 9.60 19.86 33.29
CA GLY A 511 8.81 20.32 32.14
C GLY A 511 7.95 19.23 31.50
N GLY A 512 7.65 18.14 32.21
CA GLY A 512 6.76 17.06 31.78
C GLY A 512 7.35 16.11 30.73
N THR A 513 6.67 14.98 30.51
CA THR A 513 7.00 14.03 29.44
C THR A 513 6.09 14.27 28.24
N ALA A 514 6.68 14.62 27.10
CA ALA A 514 6.00 14.79 25.83
C ALA A 514 5.60 13.43 25.24
N ALA A 515 6.53 12.47 25.24
CA ALA A 515 6.27 11.15 24.68
C ALA A 515 7.08 10.03 25.34
N VAL A 516 6.52 8.83 25.28
CA VAL A 516 7.23 7.57 25.45
C VAL A 516 7.29 6.88 24.08
N ILE A 517 8.51 6.58 23.60
CA ILE A 517 8.73 5.87 22.34
C ILE A 517 9.12 4.42 22.58
N VAL A 518 8.46 3.50 21.88
CA VAL A 518 8.67 2.05 21.98
C VAL A 518 8.74 1.40 20.60
N GLU A 519 9.60 0.40 20.44
CA GLU A 519 9.48 -0.58 19.37
C GLU A 519 8.52 -1.68 19.86
N PRO A 520 7.37 -1.95 19.20
CA PRO A 520 6.30 -2.75 19.79
C PRO A 520 6.67 -4.21 20.11
N LEU A 521 7.54 -4.83 19.31
CA LEU A 521 8.01 -6.20 19.56
C LEU A 521 9.14 -6.27 20.60
N GLY A 522 9.70 -5.12 20.96
CA GLY A 522 10.86 -4.98 21.84
C GLY A 522 12.11 -4.48 21.11
N PRO A 523 13.09 -3.95 21.87
CA PRO A 523 14.31 -3.37 21.32
C PRO A 523 15.06 -4.22 20.30
N GLU A 524 15.55 -3.56 19.25
CA GLU A 524 16.31 -4.18 18.16
C GLU A 524 15.48 -5.27 17.46
N SER A 525 14.22 -4.95 17.15
CA SER A 525 13.28 -5.83 16.46
C SER A 525 13.11 -7.16 17.14
N GLY A 526 12.94 -7.11 18.46
CA GLY A 526 12.73 -8.29 19.28
C GLY A 526 13.99 -9.01 19.74
N THR A 527 15.21 -8.49 19.52
CA THR A 527 16.43 -9.07 20.16
C THR A 527 16.29 -9.09 21.68
N ARG A 528 15.54 -8.13 22.23
CA ARG A 528 15.00 -8.20 23.59
C ARG A 528 13.48 -8.18 23.52
N PRO A 529 12.83 -9.34 23.38
CA PRO A 529 11.38 -9.39 23.21
C PRO A 529 10.69 -8.90 24.49
N VAL A 530 9.52 -8.29 24.37
CA VAL A 530 8.72 -7.78 25.52
C VAL A 530 7.49 -8.66 25.77
N PRO A 531 7.01 -8.76 27.04
CA PRO A 531 5.75 -9.44 27.34
C PRO A 531 4.61 -8.92 26.45
N ARG A 532 3.69 -9.80 26.06
CA ARG A 532 2.61 -9.46 25.12
C ARG A 532 1.76 -8.26 25.55
N ASP A 533 1.60 -8.08 26.86
CA ASP A 533 0.81 -6.99 27.45
C ASP A 533 1.64 -5.74 27.78
N PHE A 534 2.95 -5.74 27.51
CA PHE A 534 3.85 -4.61 27.80
C PHE A 534 3.36 -3.32 27.15
N ASN A 535 3.00 -3.37 25.86
CA ASN A 535 2.54 -2.20 25.12
C ASN A 535 1.25 -1.60 25.71
N ALA A 536 0.31 -2.44 26.13
CA ALA A 536 -0.93 -2.00 26.77
C ALA A 536 -0.65 -1.33 28.14
N ARG A 537 0.31 -1.87 28.91
CA ARG A 537 0.73 -1.26 30.18
C ARG A 537 1.48 0.06 29.98
N VAL A 538 2.28 0.19 28.92
CA VAL A 538 2.92 1.47 28.56
C VAL A 538 1.88 2.49 28.13
N ARG A 539 0.89 2.10 27.32
CA ARG A 539 -0.27 2.96 26.96
C ARG A 539 -0.98 3.51 28.18
N ALA A 540 -1.35 2.64 29.13
CA ALA A 540 -2.02 3.05 30.36
C ALA A 540 -1.18 4.07 31.18
N LEU A 541 0.14 3.90 31.24
CA LEU A 541 1.04 4.87 31.87
C LEU A 541 1.14 6.18 31.08
N CYS A 542 1.09 6.13 29.75
CA CYS A 542 1.06 7.33 28.92
C CYS A 542 -0.22 8.14 29.19
N ASP A 543 -1.38 7.47 29.26
CA ASP A 543 -2.68 8.08 29.57
C ASP A 543 -2.69 8.71 30.96
N GLU A 544 -2.24 7.98 31.99
CA GLU A 544 -2.20 8.47 33.37
C GLU A 544 -1.36 9.75 33.51
N PHE A 545 -0.27 9.87 32.76
CA PHE A 545 0.65 11.02 32.85
C PHE A 545 0.44 12.05 31.71
N GLY A 546 -0.52 11.83 30.82
CA GLY A 546 -0.78 12.66 29.63
C GLY A 546 0.41 12.76 28.67
N ALA A 547 1.27 11.75 28.62
CA ALA A 547 2.34 11.66 27.63
C ALA A 547 1.80 10.97 26.36
N LEU A 548 2.33 11.33 25.19
CA LEU A 548 1.98 10.61 23.97
C LEU A 548 2.71 9.27 23.89
N LEU A 549 2.03 8.23 23.43
CA LEU A 549 2.66 6.97 23.04
C LEU A 549 3.08 7.04 21.57
N ILE A 550 4.36 6.82 21.31
CA ILE A 550 4.90 6.69 19.95
C ILE A 550 5.26 5.24 19.71
N PHE A 551 4.63 4.60 18.72
CA PHE A 551 5.09 3.33 18.19
C PHE A 551 6.10 3.56 17.07
N ASP A 552 7.30 3.04 17.25
CA ASP A 552 8.25 2.88 16.17
C ASP A 552 7.93 1.58 15.41
N GLU A 553 7.13 1.73 14.36
CA GLU A 553 6.73 0.65 13.46
C GLU A 553 7.57 0.62 12.19
N VAL A 554 8.79 1.17 12.21
CA VAL A 554 9.71 1.15 11.06
C VAL A 554 10.00 -0.29 10.59
N VAL A 555 9.96 -1.27 11.49
CA VAL A 555 10.11 -2.71 11.15
C VAL A 555 8.77 -3.44 11.16
N THR A 556 7.89 -3.12 12.11
CA THR A 556 6.66 -3.91 12.34
C THR A 556 5.51 -3.53 11.41
N GLY A 557 5.48 -2.28 10.93
CA GLY A 557 4.44 -1.77 10.05
C GLY A 557 4.39 -2.56 8.75
N PHE A 558 3.20 -3.06 8.41
CA PHE A 558 2.94 -3.95 7.26
C PHE A 558 3.71 -5.28 7.26
N ARG A 559 4.57 -5.56 8.26
CA ARG A 559 5.32 -6.82 8.41
C ARG A 559 4.64 -7.80 9.36
N VAL A 560 4.13 -7.30 10.49
CA VAL A 560 3.38 -8.12 11.45
C VAL A 560 1.98 -8.44 10.91
N GLY A 561 1.48 -7.62 9.98
CA GLY A 561 0.18 -7.67 9.35
C GLY A 561 -0.16 -6.28 8.81
N LEU A 562 -1.24 -6.14 8.04
CA LEU A 562 -1.59 -4.83 7.49
C LEU A 562 -2.00 -3.82 8.56
N GLY A 563 -2.54 -4.29 9.69
CA GLY A 563 -2.83 -3.47 10.87
C GLY A 563 -1.60 -3.15 11.72
N GLY A 564 -0.39 -3.53 11.29
CA GLY A 564 0.84 -3.34 12.05
C GLY A 564 0.83 -4.03 13.41
N ALA A 565 1.80 -3.67 14.26
CA ALA A 565 1.83 -4.11 15.63
C ALA A 565 0.71 -3.48 16.47
N ALA A 566 0.28 -2.26 16.16
CA ALA A 566 -0.88 -1.62 16.78
C ALA A 566 -2.13 -2.52 16.71
N GLY A 567 -2.45 -3.03 15.52
CA GLY A 567 -3.56 -3.96 15.31
C GLY A 567 -3.33 -5.32 15.99
N TYR A 568 -2.12 -5.88 15.90
CA TYR A 568 -1.79 -7.16 16.52
C TYR A 568 -1.93 -7.16 18.05
N PHE A 569 -1.43 -6.11 18.70
CA PHE A 569 -1.51 -5.97 20.15
C PHE A 569 -2.84 -5.40 20.62
N GLY A 570 -3.65 -4.82 19.74
CA GLY A 570 -4.87 -4.09 20.10
C GLY A 570 -4.57 -2.82 20.90
N VAL A 571 -3.45 -2.14 20.59
CA VAL A 571 -2.99 -0.96 21.31
C VAL A 571 -2.82 0.19 20.32
N THR A 572 -3.57 1.27 20.53
CA THR A 572 -3.52 2.46 19.68
C THR A 572 -2.49 3.46 20.20
N PRO A 573 -1.40 3.74 19.45
CA PRO A 573 -0.49 4.83 19.76
C PRO A 573 -1.08 6.20 19.37
N ASP A 574 -0.51 7.27 19.92
CA ASP A 574 -0.86 8.64 19.51
C ASP A 574 -0.20 9.02 18.18
N LEU A 575 1.03 8.54 17.98
CA LEU A 575 1.81 8.66 16.74
C LEU A 575 2.44 7.31 16.40
N THR A 576 2.48 7.02 15.11
CA THR A 576 3.17 5.87 14.54
C THR A 576 4.25 6.35 13.58
N VAL A 577 5.46 5.85 13.76
CA VAL A 577 6.59 6.08 12.87
C VAL A 577 6.70 4.90 11.91
N PHE A 578 6.75 5.19 10.62
CA PHE A 578 6.90 4.21 9.55
C PHE A 578 8.26 4.31 8.89
N GLY A 579 8.65 3.20 8.26
CA GLY A 579 9.71 3.15 7.28
C GLY A 579 9.71 1.80 6.57
N LYS A 580 10.84 1.42 5.99
CA LYS A 580 11.05 0.13 5.31
C LYS A 580 9.89 -0.28 4.39
N ALA A 581 9.01 -1.18 4.85
CA ALA A 581 7.92 -1.76 4.08
C ALA A 581 6.87 -0.74 3.62
N VAL A 582 6.77 0.44 4.27
CA VAL A 582 5.83 1.50 3.87
C VAL A 582 6.02 2.00 2.44
N SER A 583 7.23 1.85 1.87
CA SER A 583 7.55 2.15 0.48
C SER A 583 7.91 0.90 -0.34
N GLY A 584 7.64 -0.30 0.18
CA GLY A 584 7.93 -1.57 -0.52
C GLY A 584 9.41 -1.85 -0.81
N GLY A 585 10.35 -1.17 -0.15
CA GLY A 585 11.80 -1.28 -0.43
C GLY A 585 12.37 -0.19 -1.32
N TYR A 586 11.57 0.77 -1.76
CA TYR A 586 12.04 1.95 -2.47
C TYR A 586 12.57 3.02 -1.49
N PRO A 587 13.38 4.00 -1.97
CA PRO A 587 13.82 5.17 -1.19
C PRO A 587 12.64 5.95 -0.60
N MET A 588 12.90 6.96 0.25
CA MET A 588 11.84 7.68 0.99
C MET A 588 10.97 6.73 1.83
N ALA A 589 11.66 5.82 2.53
CA ALA A 589 11.02 4.82 3.39
C ALA A 589 10.87 5.40 4.81
N GLY A 590 10.10 6.48 4.94
CA GLY A 590 9.86 7.18 6.21
C GLY A 590 8.48 7.83 6.24
N GLY A 591 7.86 7.89 7.42
CA GLY A 591 6.68 8.72 7.61
C GLY A 591 6.19 8.74 9.04
N VAL A 592 5.40 9.76 9.37
CA VAL A 592 4.72 9.88 10.67
C VAL A 592 3.23 9.95 10.42
N GLY A 593 2.46 9.15 11.13
CA GLY A 593 1.02 9.24 11.13
C GLY A 593 0.45 9.19 12.54
N GLY A 594 -0.81 9.57 12.71
CA GLY A 594 -1.48 9.52 14.01
C GLY A 594 -2.79 10.29 14.01
N ARG A 595 -3.24 10.64 15.21
CA ARG A 595 -4.47 11.42 15.44
C ARG A 595 -4.35 12.80 14.78
N ALA A 596 -5.40 13.26 14.12
CA ALA A 596 -5.43 14.52 13.37
C ALA A 596 -5.03 15.72 14.25
N GLU A 597 -5.48 15.75 15.50
CA GLU A 597 -5.13 16.83 16.44
C GLU A 597 -3.62 16.90 16.74
N VAL A 598 -2.95 15.76 16.85
CA VAL A 598 -1.50 15.70 17.09
C VAL A 598 -0.75 16.02 15.80
N MET A 599 -1.26 15.53 14.67
CA MET A 599 -0.66 15.73 13.36
C MET A 599 -0.82 17.17 12.83
N ALA A 600 -1.74 17.95 13.39
CA ALA A 600 -1.96 19.35 13.00
C ALA A 600 -0.70 20.24 13.13
N VAL A 601 0.23 19.91 14.03
CA VAL A 601 1.51 20.65 14.18
C VAL A 601 2.44 20.49 12.98
N PHE A 602 2.21 19.49 12.13
CA PHE A 602 2.99 19.17 10.91
C PHE A 602 2.41 19.78 9.63
N GLY A 603 1.37 20.63 9.74
CA GLY A 603 0.78 21.32 8.59
C GLY A 603 1.85 21.98 7.71
N ALA A 604 1.59 22.13 6.41
CA ALA A 604 2.52 22.82 5.51
C ALA A 604 2.02 24.25 5.25
N GLY A 605 2.93 25.23 5.17
CA GLY A 605 2.60 26.61 4.79
C GLY A 605 2.04 27.49 5.92
N LEU A 606 1.25 28.51 5.56
CA LEU A 606 0.63 29.47 6.48
C LEU A 606 -0.63 28.93 7.18
N ASP A 607 -1.05 27.70 6.85
CA ASP A 607 -2.29 27.06 7.33
C ASP A 607 -2.20 26.50 8.76
N GLY A 608 -1.38 27.12 9.61
CA GLY A 608 -1.23 26.78 11.02
C GLY A 608 -2.49 27.10 11.83
N ARG A 609 -3.56 26.32 11.65
CA ARG A 609 -4.74 26.32 12.53
C ARG A 609 -4.30 25.84 13.92
N GLY A 610 -3.84 26.75 14.77
CA GLY A 610 -3.50 26.47 16.17
C GLY A 610 -2.26 27.16 16.74
N GLY A 611 -1.55 28.01 15.99
CA GLY A 611 -0.45 28.82 16.52
C GLY A 611 0.86 28.08 16.83
N THR A 612 0.88 26.74 16.86
CA THR A 612 2.09 25.92 17.01
C THR A 612 2.33 25.08 15.77
N HIS A 613 3.37 25.40 15.01
CA HIS A 613 3.75 24.73 13.78
C HIS A 613 5.22 24.31 13.85
N ILE A 614 5.53 23.08 13.44
CA ILE A 614 6.91 22.61 13.35
C ILE A 614 7.38 22.53 11.90
N GLN A 615 8.57 23.03 11.65
CA GLN A 615 9.18 22.89 10.33
C GLN A 615 9.68 21.46 10.15
N VAL A 616 9.07 20.71 9.24
CA VAL A 616 9.50 19.37 8.82
C VAL A 616 9.32 19.27 7.31
N GLY A 617 10.37 18.90 6.58
CA GLY A 617 10.32 18.74 5.13
C GLY A 617 11.55 18.03 4.60
N GLY A 618 11.55 17.76 3.30
CA GLY A 618 12.68 17.17 2.58
C GLY A 618 12.41 17.23 1.08
N THR A 619 13.43 17.59 0.29
CA THR A 619 13.29 17.79 -1.16
C THR A 619 12.76 16.56 -1.90
N LEU A 620 13.09 15.37 -1.40
CA LEU A 620 12.68 14.08 -1.97
C LEU A 620 11.55 13.40 -1.19
N SER A 621 11.00 14.09 -0.17
CA SER A 621 9.85 13.58 0.57
C SER A 621 8.59 13.66 -0.28
N ALA A 622 7.69 12.71 -0.07
CA ALA A 622 6.44 12.55 -0.80
C ALA A 622 6.59 12.48 -2.35
N ASN A 623 7.70 11.93 -2.85
CA ASN A 623 7.91 11.84 -4.30
C ASN A 623 7.00 10.77 -4.96
N PRO A 624 6.58 10.96 -6.24
CA PRO A 624 5.68 10.03 -6.94
C PRO A 624 6.20 8.58 -6.99
N LEU A 625 7.50 8.39 -7.23
CA LEU A 625 8.14 7.08 -7.30
C LEU A 625 7.89 6.27 -6.01
N SER A 626 8.25 6.84 -4.87
CA SER A 626 8.18 6.14 -3.59
C SER A 626 6.76 6.06 -3.05
N CYS A 627 5.92 7.07 -3.28
CA CYS A 627 4.52 7.04 -2.89
C CYS A 627 3.73 5.98 -3.68
N ALA A 628 3.96 5.87 -5.00
CA ALA A 628 3.40 4.82 -5.83
C ALA A 628 3.89 3.44 -5.37
N ALA A 629 5.19 3.28 -5.15
CA ALA A 629 5.76 2.02 -4.66
C ALA A 629 5.13 1.57 -3.34
N GLY A 630 4.96 2.48 -2.37
CA GLY A 630 4.29 2.19 -1.11
C GLY A 630 2.83 1.77 -1.31
N TYR A 631 2.08 2.51 -2.12
CA TYR A 631 0.68 2.20 -2.42
C TYR A 631 0.53 0.80 -3.05
N PHE A 632 1.26 0.52 -4.13
CA PHE A 632 1.19 -0.76 -4.82
C PHE A 632 1.71 -1.91 -3.96
N ALA A 633 2.78 -1.70 -3.19
CA ALA A 633 3.30 -2.74 -2.30
C ALA A 633 2.30 -3.10 -1.19
N ILE A 634 1.66 -2.12 -0.54
CA ILE A 634 0.65 -2.40 0.49
C ILE A 634 -0.58 -3.06 -0.12
N ALA A 635 -1.02 -2.62 -1.30
CA ALA A 635 -2.12 -3.25 -2.03
C ALA A 635 -1.83 -4.71 -2.37
N GLU A 636 -0.62 -5.00 -2.87
CA GLU A 636 -0.20 -6.37 -3.18
C GLU A 636 -0.03 -7.23 -1.93
N MET A 637 0.52 -6.67 -0.84
CA MET A 637 0.57 -7.37 0.45
C MET A 637 -0.83 -7.77 0.94
N ALA A 638 -1.83 -6.92 0.72
CA ALA A 638 -3.23 -7.23 1.03
C ALA A 638 -3.80 -8.32 0.13
N ARG A 639 -3.54 -8.24 -1.18
CA ARG A 639 -4.02 -9.20 -2.16
C ARG A 639 -3.47 -10.61 -1.92
N THR A 640 -2.20 -10.72 -1.56
CA THR A 640 -1.50 -12.00 -1.41
C THR A 640 -1.43 -12.51 0.03
N ASN A 641 -1.78 -11.67 1.00
CA ASN A 641 -1.55 -11.92 2.42
C ASN A 641 -0.05 -12.17 2.76
N ALA A 642 0.83 -11.45 2.07
CA ALA A 642 2.28 -11.60 2.18
C ALA A 642 2.83 -11.58 3.62
N PRO A 643 2.37 -10.71 4.55
CA PRO A 643 2.89 -10.69 5.92
C PRO A 643 2.69 -12.03 6.64
N VAL A 644 1.52 -12.65 6.48
CA VAL A 644 1.19 -13.94 7.10
C VAL A 644 2.00 -15.08 6.50
N ILE A 645 2.16 -15.10 5.17
CA ILE A 645 3.00 -16.08 4.47
C ILE A 645 4.45 -15.98 4.96
N ALA A 646 5.00 -14.77 5.01
CA ALA A 646 6.33 -14.51 5.55
C ALA A 646 6.46 -15.00 7.01
N GLY A 647 5.43 -14.80 7.84
CA GLY A 647 5.38 -15.30 9.21
C GLY A 647 5.51 -16.82 9.31
N ARG A 648 4.79 -17.57 8.46
CA ARG A 648 4.86 -19.04 8.41
C ARG A 648 6.25 -19.53 8.00
N ALA A 649 6.90 -18.86 7.06
CA ALA A 649 8.29 -19.14 6.70
C ALA A 649 9.24 -18.92 7.88
N GLY A 650 9.04 -17.84 8.65
CA GLY A 650 9.80 -17.54 9.86
C GLY A 650 9.64 -18.60 10.95
N ASP A 651 8.41 -19.06 11.16
CA ASP A 651 8.08 -20.16 12.08
C ASP A 651 8.76 -21.47 11.68
N ARG A 652 8.71 -21.82 10.38
CA ARG A 652 9.35 -23.03 9.84
C ARG A 652 10.86 -22.98 10.04
N LEU A 653 11.49 -21.86 9.66
CA LEU A 653 12.93 -21.64 9.82
C LEU A 653 13.34 -21.77 11.29
N THR A 654 12.61 -21.13 12.20
CA THR A 654 12.90 -21.15 13.63
C THR A 654 12.82 -22.55 14.22
N ARG A 655 11.74 -23.30 13.92
CA ARG A 655 11.60 -24.69 14.37
C ARG A 655 12.70 -25.59 13.79
N GLY A 656 13.08 -25.37 12.54
CA GLY A 656 14.18 -26.10 11.90
C GLY A 656 15.51 -25.84 12.57
N LEU A 657 15.86 -24.56 12.78
CA LEU A 657 17.07 -24.16 13.50
C LEU A 657 17.09 -24.76 14.91
N GLN A 658 15.97 -24.74 15.63
CA GLN A 658 15.88 -25.34 16.96
C GLN A 658 16.19 -26.84 16.94
N ARG A 659 15.64 -27.60 15.97
CA ARG A 659 15.96 -29.03 15.83
C ARG A 659 17.45 -29.27 15.58
N LEU A 660 18.11 -28.42 14.78
CA LEU A 660 19.54 -28.53 14.52
C LEU A 660 20.36 -28.20 15.78
N ILE A 661 19.98 -27.16 16.52
CA ILE A 661 20.60 -26.79 17.80
C ILE A 661 20.52 -27.96 18.78
N ASP A 662 19.35 -28.59 18.90
CA ASP A 662 19.12 -29.71 19.81
C ASP A 662 19.90 -30.96 19.37
N ARG A 663 19.90 -31.27 18.06
CA ARG A 663 20.63 -32.41 17.47
C ARG A 663 22.12 -32.38 17.81
N TYR A 664 22.73 -31.20 17.78
CA TYR A 664 24.16 -31.02 18.03
C TYR A 664 24.49 -30.58 19.47
N GLY A 665 23.50 -30.43 20.35
CA GLY A 665 23.72 -29.97 21.73
C GLY A 665 24.38 -28.59 21.82
N LEU A 666 24.02 -27.68 20.90
CA LEU A 666 24.59 -26.34 20.82
C LEU A 666 23.94 -25.40 21.85
N PRO A 667 24.69 -24.45 22.43
CA PRO A 667 24.14 -23.50 23.41
C PRO A 667 23.34 -22.36 22.77
N TYR A 668 23.12 -22.41 21.46
CA TYR A 668 22.50 -21.35 20.67
C TYR A 668 21.01 -21.25 20.97
N VAL A 669 20.42 -20.11 20.62
CA VAL A 669 18.99 -19.84 20.85
C VAL A 669 18.36 -19.36 19.56
N ALA A 670 17.35 -20.08 19.09
CA ALA A 670 16.50 -19.67 17.98
C ALA A 670 15.09 -19.31 18.49
N TYR A 671 14.54 -18.20 18.01
CA TYR A 671 13.17 -17.75 18.29
C TYR A 671 12.72 -16.75 17.22
N ASN A 672 11.43 -16.53 17.09
CA ASN A 672 10.90 -15.53 16.17
C ASN A 672 9.67 -14.80 16.72
N GLN A 673 9.38 -13.67 16.10
CA GLN A 673 8.11 -12.96 16.19
C GLN A 673 7.60 -12.79 14.76
N GLY A 674 6.93 -13.84 14.27
CA GLY A 674 6.47 -13.94 12.89
C GLY A 674 7.66 -14.00 11.94
N SER A 675 7.73 -13.07 10.99
CA SER A 675 8.76 -13.05 9.94
C SER A 675 10.11 -12.43 10.37
N ILE A 676 10.30 -12.21 11.68
CA ILE A 676 11.56 -11.73 12.26
C ILE A 676 12.14 -12.87 13.08
N VAL A 677 13.17 -13.52 12.55
CA VAL A 677 13.81 -14.70 13.13
C VAL A 677 15.14 -14.29 13.75
N HIS A 678 15.42 -14.79 14.95
CA HIS A 678 16.66 -14.59 15.67
C HIS A 678 17.37 -15.93 15.86
N LEU A 679 18.68 -15.94 15.62
CA LEU A 679 19.61 -17.03 15.87
C LEU A 679 20.80 -16.48 16.65
N GLU A 680 20.74 -16.59 17.98
CA GLU A 680 21.77 -16.05 18.86
C GLU A 680 22.84 -17.11 19.14
N CYS A 681 24.02 -16.93 18.53
CA CYS A 681 25.20 -17.76 18.78
C CYS A 681 26.21 -17.10 19.72
N SER A 682 26.30 -15.76 19.70
CA SER A 682 27.30 -15.00 20.46
C SER A 682 26.74 -14.31 21.70
N GLY A 683 25.47 -13.90 21.68
CA GLY A 683 24.84 -13.12 22.74
C GLY A 683 25.51 -11.76 23.02
N VAL A 684 26.31 -11.22 22.09
CA VAL A 684 27.05 -9.96 22.30
C VAL A 684 26.11 -8.78 22.59
N MET A 685 24.97 -8.76 21.91
CA MET A 685 23.97 -7.71 22.07
C MET A 685 23.23 -7.80 23.39
N LEU A 686 23.41 -8.90 24.15
CA LEU A 686 22.72 -9.23 25.41
C LEU A 686 23.60 -9.05 26.65
N LEU A 687 24.84 -8.57 26.47
CA LEU A 687 25.76 -8.31 27.57
C LEU A 687 25.22 -7.24 28.53
N ASP A 688 25.44 -7.46 29.83
CA ASP A 688 25.04 -6.55 30.89
C ASP A 688 26.12 -5.48 31.13
N MET A 689 25.77 -4.22 30.85
CA MET A 689 26.66 -3.08 31.02
C MET A 689 27.00 -2.77 32.49
N ARG A 690 26.27 -3.33 33.45
CA ARG A 690 26.52 -3.14 34.89
C ARG A 690 27.77 -3.88 35.38
N ASN A 691 28.31 -4.83 34.61
CA ASN A 691 29.54 -5.56 34.94
C ASN A 691 30.68 -5.22 33.95
N PRO A 692 31.45 -4.14 34.19
CA PRO A 692 32.45 -3.65 33.24
C PRO A 692 33.63 -4.63 33.03
N ILE A 693 33.97 -5.44 34.04
CA ILE A 693 35.07 -6.42 33.95
C ILE A 693 34.68 -7.57 33.01
N LYS A 694 33.46 -8.12 33.17
CA LYS A 694 32.94 -9.17 32.27
C LYS A 694 32.82 -8.64 30.84
N LEU A 695 32.32 -7.42 30.68
CA LEU A 695 32.20 -6.77 29.36
C LEU A 695 33.55 -6.64 28.65
N LEU A 696 34.59 -6.14 29.33
CA LEU A 696 35.92 -5.99 28.74
C LEU A 696 36.52 -7.33 28.28
N ARG A 697 36.29 -8.40 29.04
CA ARG A 697 36.82 -9.74 28.72
C ARG A 697 36.08 -10.41 27.55
N GLU A 698 34.76 -10.32 27.51
CA GLU A 698 33.96 -11.13 26.57
C GLU A 698 33.57 -10.41 25.28
N ASN A 699 33.46 -9.07 25.30
CA ASN A 699 32.89 -8.31 24.17
C ASN A 699 33.64 -8.55 22.86
N LYS A 700 34.97 -8.55 22.87
CA LYS A 700 35.78 -8.77 21.67
C LYS A 700 35.59 -10.18 21.10
N ALA A 701 35.58 -11.20 21.96
CA ALA A 701 35.41 -12.60 21.56
C ALA A 701 34.01 -12.85 20.99
N ARG A 702 32.95 -12.36 21.65
CA ARG A 702 31.57 -12.50 21.17
C ARG A 702 31.32 -11.75 19.86
N LYS A 703 31.87 -10.54 19.70
CA LYS A 703 31.82 -9.80 18.41
C LYS A 703 32.47 -10.59 17.28
N ARG A 704 33.69 -11.09 17.51
CA ARG A 704 34.41 -11.89 16.53
C ARG A 704 33.65 -13.17 16.17
N LEU A 705 33.05 -13.86 17.16
CA LEU A 705 32.22 -15.03 16.88
C LEU A 705 31.03 -14.66 15.98
N MET A 706 30.34 -13.56 16.27
CA MET A 706 29.20 -13.10 15.46
C MET A 706 29.62 -12.88 13.99
N GLU A 707 30.75 -12.21 13.77
CA GLU A 707 31.33 -11.98 12.43
C GLU A 707 31.69 -13.29 11.72
N GLN A 708 32.32 -14.23 12.45
CA GLN A 708 32.73 -15.53 11.93
C GLN A 708 31.54 -16.42 11.54
N MET A 709 30.50 -16.47 12.38
CA MET A 709 29.29 -17.22 12.06
C MET A 709 28.55 -16.61 10.86
N GLY A 710 28.46 -15.28 10.78
CA GLY A 710 27.88 -14.61 9.61
C GLY A 710 28.63 -14.92 8.31
N ALA A 711 29.97 -14.92 8.36
CA ALA A 711 30.81 -15.32 7.24
C ALA A 711 30.60 -16.81 6.86
N ALA A 712 30.48 -17.68 7.85
CA ALA A 712 30.22 -19.10 7.64
C ALA A 712 28.87 -19.35 6.95
N TYR A 713 27.79 -18.72 7.43
CA TYR A 713 26.49 -18.81 6.78
C TYR A 713 26.57 -18.34 5.33
N THR A 714 27.27 -17.23 5.09
CA THR A 714 27.44 -16.66 3.75
C THR A 714 28.22 -17.60 2.83
N ALA A 715 29.34 -18.17 3.29
CA ALA A 715 30.13 -19.15 2.53
C ALA A 715 29.34 -20.42 2.19
N HIS A 716 28.31 -20.72 2.98
CA HIS A 716 27.36 -21.81 2.73
C HIS A 716 26.09 -21.36 1.98
N GLY A 717 26.05 -20.13 1.47
CA GLY A 717 24.98 -19.62 0.62
C GLY A 717 23.82 -18.97 1.36
N VAL A 718 23.96 -18.55 2.62
CA VAL A 718 22.89 -17.88 3.38
C VAL A 718 23.38 -16.53 3.90
N VAL A 719 22.73 -15.44 3.50
CA VAL A 719 23.06 -14.10 3.98
C VAL A 719 22.08 -13.70 5.08
N THR A 720 22.60 -13.31 6.23
CA THR A 720 21.82 -12.90 7.41
C THR A 720 22.20 -11.49 7.84
N LEU A 721 21.35 -10.85 8.65
CA LEU A 721 21.66 -9.56 9.25
C LEU A 721 22.55 -9.75 10.47
N ALA A 722 23.80 -9.30 10.34
CA ALA A 722 24.81 -9.37 11.39
C ALA A 722 24.94 -10.76 12.03
N GLY A 723 24.71 -11.84 11.27
CA GLY A 723 24.93 -13.23 11.73
C GLY A 723 23.97 -13.71 12.81
N SER A 724 22.97 -12.92 13.18
CA SER A 724 22.07 -13.26 14.29
C SER A 724 20.60 -12.97 14.05
N ARG A 725 20.25 -12.11 13.08
CA ARG A 725 18.85 -11.81 12.75
C ARG A 725 18.58 -12.08 11.28
N MET A 726 17.37 -12.51 11.00
CA MET A 726 16.90 -12.93 9.69
C MET A 726 15.48 -12.39 9.48
N TYR A 727 15.18 -11.97 8.27
CA TYR A 727 13.85 -11.59 7.84
C TYR A 727 13.39 -12.53 6.75
N THR A 728 12.17 -13.04 6.88
CA THR A 728 11.50 -13.82 5.83
C THR A 728 10.44 -12.97 5.12
N SER A 729 10.02 -13.42 3.96
CA SER A 729 9.09 -12.79 3.03
C SER A 729 8.15 -13.81 2.41
N MET A 730 7.23 -13.32 1.59
CA MET A 730 6.34 -14.17 0.80
C MET A 730 7.11 -15.09 -0.18
N ALA A 731 8.32 -14.69 -0.60
CA ALA A 731 9.12 -15.47 -1.56
C ALA A 731 9.86 -16.65 -0.91
N ASP A 732 9.91 -16.71 0.43
CA ASP A 732 10.58 -17.78 1.17
C ASP A 732 9.66 -18.99 1.29
N THR A 733 9.57 -19.79 0.22
CA THR A 733 8.77 -21.01 0.19
C THR A 733 9.34 -22.08 1.13
N ASP A 734 8.56 -23.13 1.39
CA ASP A 734 9.01 -24.27 2.21
C ASP A 734 10.32 -24.87 1.67
N GLU A 735 10.49 -24.95 0.35
CA GLU A 735 11.71 -25.45 -0.30
C GLU A 735 12.91 -24.52 -0.08
N VAL A 736 12.70 -23.20 -0.11
CA VAL A 736 13.75 -22.21 0.18
C VAL A 736 14.19 -22.35 1.64
N ILE A 737 13.24 -22.45 2.56
CA ILE A 737 13.52 -22.62 3.99
C ILE A 737 14.24 -23.93 4.26
N ASP A 738 13.81 -25.04 3.65
CA ASP A 738 14.46 -26.34 3.83
C ASP A 738 15.89 -26.33 3.27
N THR A 739 16.09 -25.72 2.09
CA THR A 739 17.42 -25.52 1.53
C THR A 739 18.31 -24.68 2.45
N ALA A 740 17.77 -23.65 3.10
CA ALA A 740 18.50 -22.87 4.07
C ALA A 740 18.86 -23.69 5.32
N LEU A 741 17.94 -24.50 5.82
CA LEU A 741 18.17 -25.37 6.97
C LEU A 741 19.28 -26.39 6.70
N ASP A 742 19.35 -26.97 5.50
CA ASP A 742 20.46 -27.84 5.08
C ASP A 742 21.82 -27.10 5.08
N ARG A 743 21.82 -25.82 4.69
CA ARG A 743 23.03 -24.98 4.73
C ARG A 743 23.43 -24.67 6.17
N PHE A 744 22.48 -24.37 7.05
CA PHE A 744 22.75 -24.21 8.49
C PHE A 744 23.24 -25.51 9.14
N ASP A 745 22.67 -26.67 8.79
CA ASP A 745 23.10 -27.99 9.28
C ASP A 745 24.60 -28.22 9.01
N ARG A 746 25.04 -27.94 7.78
CA ARG A 746 26.45 -28.04 7.38
C ARG A 746 27.37 -27.13 8.19
N VAL A 747 26.92 -25.91 8.51
CA VAL A 747 27.70 -24.98 9.35
C VAL A 747 27.72 -25.46 10.81
N PHE A 748 26.59 -25.95 11.34
CA PHE A 748 26.51 -26.41 12.73
C PHE A 748 27.32 -27.68 12.97
N ALA A 749 27.42 -28.57 11.99
CA ALA A 749 28.32 -29.75 12.01
C ALA A 749 29.82 -29.38 12.09
N GLN A 750 30.17 -28.12 11.82
CA GLN A 750 31.54 -27.61 11.88
C GLN A 750 31.86 -26.86 13.17
N VAL A 751 30.90 -26.74 14.08
CA VAL A 751 31.08 -26.08 15.37
C VAL A 751 31.96 -26.92 16.29
N GLU A 752 32.79 -26.27 17.10
CA GLU A 752 33.68 -26.92 18.05
C GLU A 752 32.89 -27.74 19.09
N GLY A 753 33.25 -29.03 19.24
CA GLY A 753 32.57 -29.96 20.14
C GLY A 753 31.37 -30.70 19.54
N VAL A 754 31.10 -30.49 18.23
CA VAL A 754 30.25 -31.34 17.38
C VAL A 754 31.14 -32.27 16.58
#